data_AF-A0AAD5VR65-F1
#
_entry.id   AF-A0AAD5VR65-F1
#
_cell.length_a   1.000
_cell.length_b   1.000
_cell.length_c   1.000
_cell.angle_alpha   90.00
_cell.angle_beta   90.00
_cell.angle_gamma   90.00
#
_symmetry.space_group_name_H-M   'P 1'
#
loop_
_entity.id
_entity.type
_entity.pdbx_description
1 polymer ?
#
loop_
_entity_poly.entity_id
_entity_poly.type
_entity_poly.pdbx_seq_one_letter_code
_entity_poly.pdbx_strand_id
1 'polypeptide(L)'
;MRRKTWHTLLLSSLIFSIGFVLLVGSQQEVTPNMSLCLVQVALIHSTPTFVAFATLSYSTDIYISIRRMFESDDWEDGPEPQDVVILVLMPWIAFLLLFMTVILLVGLPQNTAHVADPHFYCHTPSTPAVVISAATLIVAMLSAIMLQAATGWSLYHNWIKLQNVSVTSTARRYLNAFVRTITFTALGIIALTFGLVALMTINKQLIGFSMLLPLFPIGAALIFGTYQLFLLSSIPLVVLLFYTVEIPYESVRVHQASLKAATLPLLRQVLPKELPYRIQWPSLFSAPTPDKSSPSPDEHPQSSTERTKDSSRAKFTRHVVAVGDLHGDLGNARRVLQFSGVTDDKGDWSGNVDFFVQTGDIIDRGDDTIALYAWMDRLREQASAVGATVMSLLGNHEWMNAIGDWRYVYPSELATFGSITARQKQLSTGKIGRSWARNYTTAARLPLHPHIGLPNTPFPPTHARHLHFQKDRDDEGAELDNSVYYDEDEPLSHAALSFVHGGLSPTYPDLVPFPKRINEIAKVFLRKLQYREQPLPHPPSRYPGMPQDTSLDEIHMYDANGPVWYRGWALGDEETVCEEVESVLARTGTRRMIMGHTPDFNNIVSRCNGKIIIIDTGISHAYGGVLSALSIHYTLEPIGEPEGKRWLETEVVSALYPDRRDVLAIDEREIVGDFIV
;
A
#
# COMPACT_ATOMS: atom_id res chain seq x y z
N MET A 1 -11.21 -9.10 2.29
CA MET A 1 -10.78 -10.07 1.26
C MET A 1 -11.95 -10.27 0.30
N ARG A 2 -11.79 -10.05 -1.01
CA ARG A 2 -12.92 -10.06 -1.98
C ARG A 2 -12.96 -11.40 -2.75
N ARG A 3 -13.39 -12.48 -2.09
CA ARG A 3 -13.49 -13.85 -2.68
C ARG A 3 -14.86 -14.11 -3.30
N LYS A 4 -14.97 -15.13 -4.17
CA LYS A 4 -16.26 -15.51 -4.81
C LYS A 4 -17.35 -15.87 -3.78
N THR A 5 -16.96 -16.52 -2.69
CA THR A 5 -17.78 -16.81 -1.50
C THR A 5 -18.23 -15.54 -0.77
N TRP A 6 -17.34 -14.55 -0.60
CA TRP A 6 -17.68 -13.22 -0.06
C TRP A 6 -18.67 -12.46 -0.95
N HIS A 7 -18.51 -12.49 -2.27
CA HIS A 7 -19.49 -11.92 -3.20
C HIS A 7 -20.86 -12.62 -3.10
N THR A 8 -20.87 -13.94 -2.92
CA THR A 8 -22.10 -14.72 -2.70
C THR A 8 -22.80 -14.31 -1.39
N LEU A 9 -22.03 -14.08 -0.32
CA LEU A 9 -22.56 -13.55 0.95
C LEU A 9 -23.20 -12.18 0.78
N LEU A 10 -22.52 -11.21 0.15
CA LEU A 10 -23.11 -9.89 -0.10
C LEU A 10 -24.37 -9.95 -0.98
N LEU A 11 -24.34 -10.76 -2.04
CA LEU A 11 -25.48 -10.91 -2.95
C LEU A 11 -26.67 -11.59 -2.26
N SER A 12 -26.44 -12.53 -1.34
CA SER A 12 -27.50 -13.09 -0.49
C SER A 12 -28.14 -12.04 0.42
N SER A 13 -27.35 -11.13 1.02
CA SER A 13 -27.87 -10.00 1.81
C SER A 13 -28.60 -8.95 0.95
N LEU A 14 -28.22 -8.78 -0.32
CA LEU A 14 -28.93 -7.91 -1.25
C LEU A 14 -30.30 -8.49 -1.64
N ILE A 15 -30.36 -9.79 -1.98
CA ILE A 15 -31.62 -10.49 -2.27
C ILE A 15 -32.53 -10.51 -1.02
N PHE A 16 -31.94 -10.56 0.19
CA PHE A 16 -32.70 -10.46 1.43
C PHE A 16 -33.46 -9.13 1.49
N SER A 17 -32.77 -8.01 1.24
CA SER A 17 -33.39 -6.68 1.17
C SER A 17 -34.50 -6.60 0.12
N ILE A 18 -34.30 -7.19 -1.06
CA ILE A 18 -35.31 -7.21 -2.15
C ILE A 18 -36.63 -7.85 -1.67
N GLY A 19 -36.57 -8.94 -0.88
CA GLY A 19 -37.76 -9.58 -0.32
C GLY A 19 -38.61 -8.66 0.57
N PHE A 20 -37.99 -7.75 1.32
CA PHE A 20 -38.70 -6.84 2.22
C PHE A 20 -39.22 -5.57 1.53
N VAL A 21 -38.68 -5.18 0.37
CA VAL A 21 -39.12 -3.97 -0.36
C VAL A 21 -40.05 -4.24 -1.55
N LEU A 22 -40.33 -5.50 -1.89
CA LEU A 22 -41.03 -5.88 -3.12
C LEU A 22 -42.44 -5.27 -3.29
N LEU A 23 -43.14 -4.94 -2.19
CA LEU A 23 -44.48 -4.30 -2.22
C LEU A 23 -44.44 -2.78 -1.92
N VAL A 24 -43.27 -2.17 -1.76
CA VAL A 24 -43.15 -0.71 -1.56
C VAL A 24 -43.71 0.00 -2.80
N GLY A 25 -44.62 0.95 -2.60
CA GLY A 25 -45.35 1.63 -3.68
C GLY A 25 -46.64 0.93 -4.13
N SER A 26 -46.92 -0.31 -3.71
CA SER A 26 -48.18 -1.03 -3.98
C SER A 26 -49.20 -0.95 -2.83
N GLN A 27 -48.99 -0.04 -1.87
CA GLN A 27 -49.73 0.04 -0.61
C GLN A 27 -51.17 0.58 -0.73
N GLN A 28 -51.59 1.04 -1.92
CA GLN A 28 -52.91 1.65 -2.16
C GLN A 28 -53.96 0.63 -2.65
N GLU A 29 -53.60 -0.60 -2.96
CA GLU A 29 -54.52 -1.63 -3.45
C GLU A 29 -55.14 -2.43 -2.29
N VAL A 30 -56.48 -2.49 -2.23
CA VAL A 30 -57.25 -3.19 -1.19
C VAL A 30 -57.06 -4.72 -1.22
N THR A 31 -56.59 -5.26 -2.34
CA THR A 31 -56.28 -6.68 -2.52
C THR A 31 -54.92 -6.83 -3.19
N PRO A 32 -53.96 -7.57 -2.60
CA PRO A 32 -52.63 -7.73 -3.20
C PRO A 32 -52.68 -8.52 -4.51
N ASN A 33 -51.78 -8.19 -5.42
CA ASN A 33 -51.42 -9.08 -6.52
C ASN A 33 -50.86 -10.40 -5.96
N MET A 34 -51.65 -11.48 -6.06
CA MET A 34 -51.33 -12.79 -5.47
C MET A 34 -49.98 -13.34 -5.94
N SER A 35 -49.56 -13.08 -7.17
CA SER A 35 -48.26 -13.52 -7.70
C SER A 35 -47.10 -12.79 -7.03
N LEU A 36 -47.20 -11.47 -6.85
CA LEU A 36 -46.19 -10.70 -6.11
C LEU A 36 -46.15 -11.09 -4.63
N CYS A 37 -47.33 -11.29 -4.03
CA CYS A 37 -47.49 -11.72 -2.64
C CYS A 37 -46.83 -13.10 -2.39
N LEU A 38 -47.06 -14.07 -3.28
CA LEU A 38 -46.45 -15.41 -3.22
C LEU A 38 -44.92 -15.37 -3.39
N VAL A 39 -44.41 -14.56 -4.32
CA VAL A 39 -42.97 -14.35 -4.51
C VAL A 39 -42.34 -13.69 -3.28
N GLN A 40 -43.01 -12.70 -2.68
CA GLN A 40 -42.50 -12.05 -1.47
C GLN A 40 -42.41 -13.01 -0.29
N VAL A 41 -43.46 -13.80 -0.03
CA VAL A 41 -43.47 -14.84 1.02
C VAL A 41 -42.36 -15.87 0.77
N ALA A 42 -42.17 -16.29 -0.48
CA ALA A 42 -41.08 -17.20 -0.85
C ALA A 42 -39.69 -16.59 -0.59
N LEU A 43 -39.46 -15.32 -0.92
CA LEU A 43 -38.19 -14.62 -0.60
C LEU A 43 -37.97 -14.46 0.91
N ILE A 44 -38.98 -14.03 1.67
CA ILE A 44 -38.89 -13.82 3.12
C ILE A 44 -38.51 -15.11 3.86
N HIS A 45 -39.02 -16.27 3.43
CA HIS A 45 -38.71 -17.55 4.09
C HIS A 45 -37.48 -18.28 3.53
N SER A 46 -37.07 -18.05 2.29
CA SER A 46 -35.90 -18.74 1.69
C SER A 46 -34.58 -17.97 1.85
N THR A 47 -34.62 -16.64 1.87
CA THR A 47 -33.39 -15.83 1.87
C THR A 47 -32.63 -15.81 3.20
N PRO A 48 -33.25 -15.89 4.40
CA PRO A 48 -32.50 -16.09 5.65
C PRO A 48 -31.60 -17.33 5.59
N THR A 49 -32.13 -18.42 5.03
CA THR A 49 -31.40 -19.68 4.80
C THR A 49 -30.30 -19.50 3.74
N PHE A 50 -30.54 -18.72 2.68
CA PHE A 50 -29.50 -18.39 1.69
C PHE A 50 -28.31 -17.68 2.33
N VAL A 51 -28.56 -16.66 3.16
CA VAL A 51 -27.48 -15.93 3.87
C VAL A 51 -26.77 -16.84 4.87
N ALA A 52 -27.47 -17.72 5.57
CA ALA A 52 -26.85 -18.68 6.49
C ALA A 52 -25.94 -19.68 5.76
N PHE A 53 -26.35 -20.22 4.61
CA PHE A 53 -25.48 -21.09 3.80
C PHE A 53 -24.33 -20.32 3.13
N ALA A 54 -24.53 -19.07 2.72
CA ALA A 54 -23.44 -18.22 2.23
C ALA A 54 -22.43 -17.90 3.35
N THR A 55 -22.91 -17.68 4.58
CA THR A 55 -22.08 -17.48 5.78
C THR A 55 -21.31 -18.75 6.13
N LEU A 56 -21.95 -19.92 6.08
CA LEU A 56 -21.29 -21.23 6.22
C LEU A 56 -20.20 -21.41 5.15
N SER A 57 -20.52 -21.16 3.88
CA SER A 57 -19.59 -21.36 2.76
C SER A 57 -18.39 -20.40 2.82
N TYR A 58 -18.59 -19.15 3.22
CA TYR A 58 -17.52 -18.20 3.48
C TYR A 58 -16.70 -18.57 4.75
N SER A 59 -17.34 -19.11 5.79
CA SER A 59 -16.63 -19.68 6.96
C SER A 59 -15.76 -20.88 6.56
N THR A 60 -16.23 -21.72 5.63
CA THR A 60 -15.48 -22.87 5.11
C THR A 60 -14.29 -22.45 4.26
N ASP A 61 -14.46 -21.44 3.40
CA ASP A 61 -13.37 -20.82 2.63
C ASP A 61 -12.26 -20.33 3.55
N ILE A 62 -12.62 -19.55 4.59
CA ILE A 62 -11.69 -19.07 5.63
C ILE A 62 -11.02 -20.23 6.39
N TYR A 63 -11.78 -21.25 6.81
CA TYR A 63 -11.26 -22.40 7.54
C TYR A 63 -10.24 -23.21 6.72
N ILE A 64 -10.58 -23.58 5.48
CA ILE A 64 -9.68 -24.31 4.57
C ILE A 64 -8.40 -23.50 4.33
N SER A 65 -8.53 -22.20 4.11
CA SER A 65 -7.40 -21.31 3.86
C SER A 65 -6.45 -21.22 5.07
N ILE A 66 -6.98 -20.98 6.28
CA ILE A 66 -6.19 -20.95 7.51
C ILE A 66 -5.53 -22.31 7.79
N ARG A 67 -6.27 -23.41 7.55
CA ARG A 67 -5.77 -24.76 7.75
C ARG A 67 -4.58 -25.06 6.83
N ARG A 68 -4.72 -24.78 5.53
CA ARG A 68 -3.64 -24.95 4.53
C ARG A 68 -2.40 -24.10 4.86
N MET A 69 -2.60 -22.86 5.31
CA MET A 69 -1.54 -21.93 5.75
C MET A 69 -0.68 -22.46 6.92
N PHE A 70 -1.18 -23.41 7.71
CA PHE A 70 -0.41 -24.03 8.81
C PHE A 70 0.04 -25.48 8.55
N GLU A 71 -0.58 -26.16 7.59
CA GLU A 71 -0.27 -27.54 7.19
C GLU A 71 0.88 -27.66 6.18
N SER A 72 1.15 -26.63 5.37
CA SER A 72 2.24 -26.62 4.39
C SER A 72 2.93 -25.26 4.35
N ASP A 73 4.26 -25.26 4.32
CA ASP A 73 5.07 -24.06 4.04
C ASP A 73 4.87 -23.57 2.59
N ASP A 74 4.41 -24.47 1.73
CA ASP A 74 4.24 -24.33 0.28
C ASP A 74 2.74 -24.19 -0.09
N TRP A 75 1.95 -23.52 0.75
CA TRP A 75 0.50 -23.40 0.58
C TRP A 75 0.08 -22.35 -0.46
N GLU A 76 -0.98 -22.65 -1.22
CA GLU A 76 -1.62 -21.67 -2.11
C GLU A 76 -2.77 -20.95 -1.40
N ASP A 77 -3.02 -19.67 -1.73
CA ASP A 77 -4.03 -18.85 -1.06
C ASP A 77 -5.46 -19.32 -1.38
N GLY A 78 -5.94 -20.35 -0.68
CA GLY A 78 -7.35 -20.73 -0.61
C GLY A 78 -7.70 -22.21 -0.71
N PRO A 79 -9.01 -22.51 -0.76
CA PRO A 79 -9.52 -23.80 -1.23
C PRO A 79 -9.15 -24.03 -2.70
N GLU A 80 -9.17 -25.27 -3.16
CA GLU A 80 -8.93 -25.55 -4.58
C GLU A 80 -10.04 -24.97 -5.48
N PRO A 81 -9.77 -24.74 -6.78
CA PRO A 81 -10.78 -24.24 -7.70
C PRO A 81 -12.09 -25.04 -7.71
N GLN A 82 -12.00 -26.37 -7.53
CA GLN A 82 -13.15 -27.27 -7.40
C GLN A 82 -13.97 -27.02 -6.12
N ASP A 83 -13.29 -26.87 -4.97
CA ASP A 83 -13.94 -26.54 -3.69
C ASP A 83 -14.65 -25.18 -3.77
N VAL A 84 -14.00 -24.18 -4.38
CA VAL A 84 -14.57 -22.84 -4.55
C VAL A 84 -15.86 -22.88 -5.40
N VAL A 85 -15.93 -23.75 -6.43
CA VAL A 85 -17.17 -23.94 -7.19
C VAL A 85 -18.27 -24.54 -6.33
N ILE A 86 -17.97 -25.56 -5.52
CA ILE A 86 -18.95 -26.18 -4.60
C ILE A 86 -19.43 -25.16 -3.56
N LEU A 87 -18.52 -24.41 -2.94
CA LEU A 87 -18.83 -23.39 -1.92
C LEU A 87 -19.62 -22.20 -2.48
N VAL A 88 -19.50 -21.90 -3.77
CA VAL A 88 -20.32 -20.86 -4.41
C VAL A 88 -21.71 -21.40 -4.79
N LEU A 89 -21.81 -22.63 -5.31
CA LEU A 89 -23.08 -23.20 -5.78
C LEU A 89 -23.99 -23.66 -4.64
N MET A 90 -23.45 -24.18 -3.54
CA MET A 90 -24.22 -24.77 -2.45
C MET A 90 -25.24 -23.80 -1.80
N PRO A 91 -24.90 -22.52 -1.52
CA PRO A 91 -25.88 -21.52 -1.09
C PRO A 91 -27.03 -21.30 -2.08
N TRP A 92 -26.74 -21.23 -3.39
CA TRP A 92 -27.76 -21.04 -4.42
C TRP A 92 -28.69 -22.24 -4.56
N ILE A 93 -28.14 -23.46 -4.50
CA ILE A 93 -28.93 -24.70 -4.55
C ILE A 93 -29.88 -24.75 -3.36
N ALA A 94 -29.38 -24.49 -2.14
CA ALA A 94 -30.21 -24.46 -0.94
C ALA A 94 -31.31 -23.37 -1.00
N PHE A 95 -30.98 -22.18 -1.49
CA PHE A 95 -31.93 -21.10 -1.72
C PHE A 95 -33.04 -21.51 -2.70
N LEU A 96 -32.68 -21.99 -3.89
CA LEU A 96 -33.64 -22.36 -4.94
C LEU A 96 -34.55 -23.52 -4.51
N LEU A 97 -34.00 -24.54 -3.85
CA LEU A 97 -34.80 -25.65 -3.32
C LEU A 97 -35.82 -25.18 -2.28
N LEU A 98 -35.41 -24.33 -1.33
CA LEU A 98 -36.31 -23.81 -0.31
C LEU A 98 -37.33 -22.81 -0.89
N PHE A 99 -36.91 -21.93 -1.80
CA PHE A 99 -37.79 -20.99 -2.50
C PHE A 99 -38.91 -21.72 -3.26
N MET A 100 -38.56 -22.75 -4.04
CA MET A 100 -39.55 -23.59 -4.74
C MET A 100 -40.43 -24.38 -3.76
N THR A 101 -39.87 -24.87 -2.65
CA THR A 101 -40.65 -25.57 -1.61
C THR A 101 -41.68 -24.64 -0.96
N VAL A 102 -41.32 -23.38 -0.65
CA VAL A 102 -42.25 -22.40 -0.09
C VAL A 102 -43.34 -22.04 -1.12
N ILE A 103 -42.98 -21.82 -2.40
CA ILE A 103 -43.97 -21.59 -3.47
C ILE A 103 -44.95 -22.75 -3.57
N LEU A 104 -44.49 -23.99 -3.53
CA LEU A 104 -45.36 -25.17 -3.61
C LEU A 104 -46.26 -25.33 -2.37
N LEU A 105 -45.77 -25.04 -1.16
CA LEU A 105 -46.56 -25.19 0.07
C LEU A 105 -47.58 -24.07 0.29
N VAL A 106 -47.29 -22.85 -0.19
CA VAL A 106 -48.16 -21.66 -0.07
C VAL A 106 -49.09 -21.51 -1.28
N GLY A 107 -48.65 -21.91 -2.49
CA GLY A 107 -49.46 -21.86 -3.71
C GLY A 107 -50.58 -22.89 -3.80
N LEU A 108 -50.73 -23.77 -2.79
CA LEU A 108 -51.83 -24.75 -2.72
C LEU A 108 -53.15 -24.06 -2.29
N PRO A 109 -54.31 -24.51 -2.80
CA PRO A 109 -55.60 -23.82 -2.64
C PRO A 109 -56.16 -23.73 -1.20
N GLN A 110 -55.45 -24.23 -0.18
CA GLN A 110 -55.82 -24.12 1.23
C GLN A 110 -54.90 -23.20 2.07
N ASN A 111 -53.79 -22.69 1.50
CA ASN A 111 -52.75 -21.93 2.23
C ASN A 111 -52.51 -20.53 1.66
N THR A 112 -53.59 -19.75 1.42
CA THR A 112 -53.46 -18.42 0.82
C THR A 112 -52.58 -17.47 1.64
N ALA A 113 -51.68 -16.76 0.96
CA ALA A 113 -50.96 -15.64 1.56
C ALA A 113 -51.89 -14.44 1.77
N HIS A 114 -51.67 -13.70 2.86
CA HIS A 114 -52.44 -12.52 3.24
C HIS A 114 -51.47 -11.33 3.47
N VAL A 115 -51.89 -10.10 3.18
CA VAL A 115 -51.09 -8.91 3.53
C VAL A 115 -51.14 -8.70 5.05
N ALA A 116 -49.97 -8.45 5.66
CA ALA A 116 -49.90 -8.01 7.04
C ALA A 116 -50.20 -6.52 7.13
N ASP A 117 -50.83 -6.09 8.24
CA ASP A 117 -50.98 -4.68 8.58
C ASP A 117 -49.74 -4.21 9.37
N PRO A 118 -49.05 -3.12 9.00
CA PRO A 118 -49.27 -2.26 7.83
C PRO A 118 -48.80 -2.91 6.52
N HIS A 119 -49.45 -2.53 5.42
CA HIS A 119 -49.49 -3.18 4.09
C HIS A 119 -48.15 -3.18 3.30
N PHE A 120 -47.04 -3.57 3.94
CA PHE A 120 -45.69 -3.57 3.40
C PHE A 120 -45.19 -4.98 3.03
N TYR A 121 -45.75 -6.03 3.63
CA TYR A 121 -45.36 -7.41 3.33
C TYR A 121 -46.50 -8.42 3.44
N CYS A 122 -46.43 -9.46 2.62
CA CYS A 122 -47.29 -10.63 2.74
C CYS A 122 -46.77 -11.61 3.81
N HIS A 123 -47.70 -12.25 4.50
CA HIS A 123 -47.48 -13.33 5.46
C HIS A 123 -48.33 -14.55 5.08
N THR A 124 -47.93 -15.73 5.56
CA THR A 124 -48.69 -16.98 5.37
C THR A 124 -48.96 -17.65 6.71
N PRO A 125 -50.17 -18.20 6.95
CA PRO A 125 -50.43 -19.03 8.12
C PRO A 125 -49.82 -20.45 8.01
N SER A 126 -49.20 -20.80 6.88
CA SER A 126 -48.69 -22.16 6.62
C SER A 126 -47.47 -22.53 7.49
N THR A 127 -47.74 -23.07 8.68
CA THR A 127 -46.72 -23.54 9.64
C THR A 127 -45.64 -24.45 9.02
N PRO A 128 -45.93 -25.41 8.11
CA PRO A 128 -44.91 -26.30 7.55
C PRO A 128 -43.78 -25.57 6.82
N ALA A 129 -44.08 -24.55 6.02
CA ALA A 129 -43.08 -23.79 5.28
C ALA A 129 -42.16 -22.99 6.23
N VAL A 130 -42.73 -22.40 7.29
CA VAL A 130 -42.00 -21.67 8.33
C VAL A 130 -41.10 -22.61 9.13
N VAL A 131 -41.60 -23.78 9.52
CA VAL A 131 -40.84 -24.79 10.27
C VAL A 131 -39.68 -25.37 9.45
N ILE A 132 -39.89 -25.68 8.16
CA ILE A 132 -38.82 -26.18 7.27
C ILE A 132 -37.74 -25.11 7.07
N SER A 133 -38.13 -23.85 6.83
CA SER A 133 -37.19 -22.72 6.72
C SER A 133 -36.37 -22.55 8.01
N ALA A 134 -37.04 -22.48 9.16
CA ALA A 134 -36.40 -22.29 10.46
C ALA A 134 -35.46 -23.45 10.84
N ALA A 135 -35.88 -24.70 10.63
CA ALA A 135 -35.03 -25.87 10.88
C ALA A 135 -33.78 -25.86 10.01
N THR A 136 -33.93 -25.56 8.72
CA THR A 136 -32.79 -25.50 7.78
C THR A 136 -31.82 -24.37 8.13
N LEU A 137 -32.37 -23.20 8.51
CA LEU A 137 -31.60 -22.05 9.00
C LEU A 137 -30.79 -22.40 10.27
N ILE A 138 -31.42 -23.03 11.27
CA ILE A 138 -30.77 -23.46 12.50
C ILE A 138 -29.60 -24.43 12.21
N VAL A 139 -29.80 -25.42 11.35
CA VAL A 139 -28.75 -26.39 10.97
C VAL A 139 -27.56 -25.71 10.29
N ALA A 140 -27.81 -24.80 9.35
CA ALA A 140 -26.76 -24.04 8.65
C ALA A 140 -25.97 -23.14 9.62
N MET A 141 -26.67 -22.46 10.54
CA MET A 141 -26.03 -21.60 11.54
C MET A 141 -25.22 -22.38 12.58
N LEU A 142 -25.74 -23.49 13.09
CA LEU A 142 -25.00 -24.36 14.02
C LEU A 142 -23.72 -24.91 13.36
N SER A 143 -23.80 -25.31 12.10
CA SER A 143 -22.65 -25.75 11.31
C SER A 143 -21.61 -24.62 11.14
N ALA A 144 -22.05 -23.39 10.88
CA ALA A 144 -21.16 -22.23 10.77
C ALA A 144 -20.47 -21.91 12.11
N ILE A 145 -21.19 -21.98 13.23
CA ILE A 145 -20.65 -21.75 14.58
C ILE A 145 -19.61 -22.83 14.93
N MET A 146 -19.90 -24.11 14.67
CA MET A 146 -18.94 -25.21 14.89
C MET A 146 -17.65 -25.00 14.07
N LEU A 147 -17.79 -24.56 12.82
CA LEU A 147 -16.66 -24.30 11.93
C LEU A 147 -15.85 -23.05 12.34
N GLN A 148 -16.51 -22.02 12.86
CA GLN A 148 -15.86 -20.84 13.44
C GLN A 148 -15.09 -21.21 14.72
N ALA A 149 -15.65 -22.07 15.58
CA ALA A 149 -14.93 -22.61 16.74
C ALA A 149 -13.69 -23.43 16.32
N ALA A 150 -13.80 -24.28 15.30
CA ALA A 150 -12.67 -25.03 14.75
C ALA A 150 -11.59 -24.11 14.13
N THR A 151 -12.01 -23.01 13.50
CA THR A 151 -11.10 -21.98 12.95
C THR A 151 -10.37 -21.23 14.07
N GLY A 152 -11.09 -20.82 15.12
CA GLY A 152 -10.51 -20.17 16.29
C GLY A 152 -9.53 -21.07 17.04
N TRP A 153 -9.85 -22.36 17.18
CA TRP A 153 -8.95 -23.36 17.72
C TRP A 153 -7.67 -23.52 16.87
N SER A 154 -7.80 -23.58 15.55
CA SER A 154 -6.65 -23.66 14.62
C SER A 154 -5.72 -22.45 14.76
N LEU A 155 -6.28 -21.24 14.84
CA LEU A 155 -5.52 -20.01 15.08
C LEU A 155 -4.83 -20.00 16.45
N TYR A 156 -5.53 -20.39 17.52
CA TYR A 156 -4.97 -20.47 18.87
C TYR A 156 -3.81 -21.48 18.96
N HIS A 157 -3.99 -22.68 18.41
CA HIS A 157 -2.98 -23.73 18.47
C HIS A 157 -1.72 -23.40 17.66
N ASN A 158 -1.84 -22.58 16.60
CA ASN A 158 -0.73 -22.13 15.76
C ASN A 158 -0.25 -20.71 16.11
N TRP A 159 -0.56 -20.18 17.28
CA TRP A 159 -0.23 -18.80 17.69
C TRP A 159 1.27 -18.45 17.60
N ILE A 160 2.17 -19.41 17.82
CA ILE A 160 3.62 -19.19 17.66
C ILE A 160 4.00 -19.05 16.18
N LYS A 161 3.41 -19.86 15.27
CA LYS A 161 3.62 -19.71 13.81
C LYS A 161 3.08 -18.36 13.29
N LEU A 162 2.01 -17.84 13.89
CA LEU A 162 1.41 -16.54 13.55
C LEU A 162 2.34 -15.34 13.81
N GLN A 163 3.33 -15.48 14.70
CA GLN A 163 4.33 -14.45 15.00
C GLN A 163 5.44 -14.33 13.92
N ASN A 164 5.50 -15.24 12.95
CA ASN A 164 6.40 -15.13 11.80
C ASN A 164 5.89 -14.06 10.81
N VAL A 165 6.70 -13.02 10.57
CA VAL A 165 6.36 -11.82 9.76
C VAL A 165 5.75 -12.16 8.40
N SER A 166 6.28 -13.19 7.72
CA SER A 166 5.77 -13.68 6.42
C SER A 166 4.32 -14.17 6.47
N VAL A 167 3.96 -14.85 7.57
CA VAL A 167 2.60 -15.33 7.86
C VAL A 167 1.74 -14.18 8.40
N THR A 168 2.29 -13.27 9.20
CA THR A 168 1.55 -12.24 9.92
C THR A 168 0.71 -11.33 9.01
N SER A 169 1.21 -10.91 7.85
CA SER A 169 0.47 -10.02 6.93
C SER A 169 -0.76 -10.71 6.32
N THR A 170 -0.60 -11.96 5.88
CA THR A 170 -1.69 -12.77 5.31
C THR A 170 -2.66 -13.25 6.38
N ALA A 171 -2.15 -13.72 7.51
CA ALA A 171 -2.96 -14.07 8.67
C ALA A 171 -3.76 -12.89 9.21
N ARG A 172 -3.25 -11.65 9.17
CA ARG A 172 -4.04 -10.45 9.52
C ARG A 172 -5.26 -10.27 8.61
N ARG A 173 -5.15 -10.60 7.31
CA ARG A 173 -6.30 -10.58 6.38
C ARG A 173 -7.35 -11.65 6.74
N TYR A 174 -6.90 -12.86 7.09
CA TYR A 174 -7.79 -13.94 7.52
C TYR A 174 -8.40 -13.72 8.90
N LEU A 175 -7.64 -13.19 9.86
CA LEU A 175 -8.12 -12.79 11.18
C LEU A 175 -9.19 -11.70 11.07
N ASN A 176 -8.95 -10.67 10.26
CA ASN A 176 -9.94 -9.63 10.00
C ASN A 176 -11.21 -10.18 9.31
N ALA A 177 -11.07 -11.14 8.38
CA ALA A 177 -12.20 -11.82 7.76
C ALA A 177 -12.98 -12.71 8.76
N PHE A 178 -12.26 -13.42 9.62
CA PHE A 178 -12.80 -14.30 10.66
C PHE A 178 -13.57 -13.51 11.73
N VAL A 179 -12.98 -12.44 12.28
CA VAL A 179 -13.63 -11.53 13.23
C VAL A 179 -14.91 -10.96 12.64
N ARG A 180 -14.85 -10.39 11.41
CA ARG A 180 -16.04 -9.89 10.70
C ARG A 180 -17.13 -10.96 10.56
N THR A 181 -16.75 -12.20 10.25
CA THR A 181 -17.69 -13.32 10.08
C THR A 181 -18.32 -13.77 11.41
N ILE A 182 -17.57 -13.78 12.51
CA ILE A 182 -18.11 -14.01 13.87
C ILE A 182 -19.08 -12.90 14.26
N THR A 183 -18.70 -11.62 14.08
CA THR A 183 -19.58 -10.48 14.38
C THR A 183 -20.89 -10.56 13.61
N PHE A 184 -20.83 -10.92 12.31
CA PHE A 184 -22.02 -11.11 11.49
C PHE A 184 -22.87 -12.31 11.94
N THR A 185 -22.23 -13.42 12.32
CA THR A 185 -22.92 -14.62 12.82
C THR A 185 -23.62 -14.33 14.16
N ALA A 186 -23.02 -13.53 15.04
CA ALA A 186 -23.65 -13.08 16.29
C ALA A 186 -24.91 -12.25 16.05
N LEU A 187 -24.91 -11.33 15.07
CA LEU A 187 -26.12 -10.62 14.64
C LEU A 187 -27.21 -11.58 14.13
N GLY A 188 -26.81 -12.61 13.36
CA GLY A 188 -27.71 -13.66 12.90
C GLY A 188 -28.34 -14.44 14.05
N ILE A 189 -27.57 -14.80 15.09
CA ILE A 189 -28.07 -15.51 16.29
C ILE A 189 -29.08 -14.64 17.06
N ILE A 190 -28.79 -13.35 17.20
CA ILE A 190 -29.71 -12.39 17.85
C ILE A 190 -31.03 -12.32 17.07
N ALA A 191 -30.98 -12.16 15.74
CA ALA A 191 -32.16 -12.12 14.88
C ALA A 191 -32.97 -13.43 14.91
N LEU A 192 -32.31 -14.58 14.86
CA LEU A 192 -32.94 -15.91 14.98
C LEU A 192 -33.63 -16.09 16.35
N THR A 193 -32.98 -15.65 17.42
CA THR A 193 -33.53 -15.74 18.80
C THR A 193 -34.81 -14.92 18.91
N PHE A 194 -34.81 -13.68 18.41
CA PHE A 194 -36.03 -12.86 18.37
C PHE A 194 -37.12 -13.47 17.48
N GLY A 195 -36.76 -14.04 16.32
CA GLY A 195 -37.71 -14.74 15.44
C GLY A 195 -38.38 -15.96 16.10
N LEU A 196 -37.62 -16.74 16.87
CA LEU A 196 -38.16 -17.90 17.61
C LEU A 196 -39.06 -17.46 18.78
N VAL A 197 -38.69 -16.41 19.52
CA VAL A 197 -39.53 -15.83 20.59
C VAL A 197 -40.84 -15.26 20.01
N ALA A 198 -40.78 -14.60 18.85
CA ALA A 198 -41.96 -14.14 18.12
C ALA A 198 -42.86 -15.32 17.69
N LEU A 199 -42.29 -16.44 17.22
CA LEU A 199 -43.05 -17.63 16.84
C LEU A 199 -43.76 -18.30 18.04
N MET A 200 -43.18 -18.21 19.25
CA MET A 200 -43.76 -18.79 20.47
C MET A 200 -44.79 -17.87 21.17
N THR A 201 -44.88 -16.60 20.79
CA THR A 201 -45.77 -15.62 21.43
C THR A 201 -46.96 -15.28 20.53
N ILE A 202 -48.16 -15.72 20.93
CA ILE A 202 -49.42 -15.67 20.13
C ILE A 202 -49.99 -14.23 20.01
N ASN A 203 -49.16 -13.19 20.17
CA ASN A 203 -49.64 -11.83 20.41
C ASN A 203 -49.45 -10.90 19.19
N LYS A 204 -50.51 -10.17 18.81
CA LYS A 204 -50.56 -9.34 17.58
C LYS A 204 -49.64 -8.11 17.58
N GLN A 205 -48.81 -7.92 18.61
CA GLN A 205 -47.77 -6.87 18.65
C GLN A 205 -46.49 -7.22 17.86
N LEU A 206 -46.50 -8.32 17.11
CA LEU A 206 -45.37 -8.85 16.32
C LEU A 206 -44.77 -7.87 15.29
N ILE A 207 -45.49 -6.82 14.90
CA ILE A 207 -45.11 -5.85 13.86
C ILE A 207 -43.76 -5.16 14.17
N GLY A 208 -43.45 -4.92 15.45
CA GLY A 208 -42.19 -4.29 15.85
C GLY A 208 -40.94 -5.15 15.61
N PHE A 209 -41.07 -6.49 15.63
CA PHE A 209 -39.93 -7.38 15.37
C PHE A 209 -39.58 -7.47 13.89
N SER A 210 -40.56 -7.28 13.00
CA SER A 210 -40.34 -7.16 11.55
C SER A 210 -39.40 -6.00 11.19
N MET A 211 -39.34 -4.95 12.02
CA MET A 211 -38.45 -3.80 11.84
C MET A 211 -36.98 -4.09 12.18
N LEU A 212 -36.69 -5.20 12.88
CA LEU A 212 -35.32 -5.61 13.22
C LEU A 212 -34.67 -6.47 12.13
N LEU A 213 -35.46 -7.15 11.28
CA LEU A 213 -34.95 -7.95 10.16
C LEU A 213 -34.13 -7.13 9.14
N PRO A 214 -34.52 -5.89 8.75
CA PRO A 214 -33.70 -5.00 7.93
C PRO A 214 -32.35 -4.59 8.52
N LEU A 215 -32.15 -4.70 9.85
CA LEU A 215 -30.84 -4.44 10.47
C LEU A 215 -29.79 -5.47 10.04
N PHE A 216 -30.19 -6.62 9.53
CA PHE A 216 -29.28 -7.69 9.13
C PHE A 216 -28.52 -7.39 7.82
N PRO A 217 -29.18 -6.96 6.71
CA PRO A 217 -28.47 -6.38 5.55
C PRO A 217 -27.65 -5.13 5.88
N ILE A 218 -28.13 -4.26 6.78
CA ILE A 218 -27.36 -3.08 7.24
C ILE A 218 -26.10 -3.54 7.98
N GLY A 219 -26.22 -4.53 8.87
CA GLY A 219 -25.09 -5.17 9.54
C GLY A 219 -24.10 -5.79 8.56
N ALA A 220 -24.58 -6.49 7.52
CA ALA A 220 -23.73 -7.00 6.43
C ALA A 220 -22.96 -5.87 5.74
N ALA A 221 -23.64 -4.77 5.39
CA ALA A 221 -23.04 -3.61 4.74
C ALA A 221 -22.00 -2.90 5.64
N LEU A 222 -22.25 -2.75 6.94
CA LEU A 222 -21.29 -2.14 7.87
C LEU A 222 -20.07 -3.04 8.12
N ILE A 223 -20.29 -4.34 8.32
CA ILE A 223 -19.23 -5.32 8.64
C ILE A 223 -18.35 -5.64 7.41
N PHE A 224 -18.94 -5.73 6.22
CA PHE A 224 -18.23 -6.14 5.00
C PHE A 224 -18.03 -5.04 3.95
N GLY A 225 -18.79 -3.94 3.99
CA GLY A 225 -18.77 -2.86 2.99
C GLY A 225 -17.79 -1.71 3.26
N THR A 226 -17.09 -1.72 4.40
CA THR A 226 -15.99 -0.78 4.67
C THR A 226 -14.79 -1.05 3.75
N TYR A 227 -14.75 -0.37 2.60
CA TYR A 227 -13.60 0.28 1.94
C TYR A 227 -14.09 0.91 0.60
N GLN A 228 -14.32 2.23 0.62
CA GLN A 228 -14.57 3.18 -0.48
C GLN A 228 -15.75 2.98 -1.45
N LEU A 229 -16.25 1.77 -1.76
CA LEU A 229 -17.21 1.64 -2.86
C LEU A 229 -18.67 2.04 -2.52
N PHE A 230 -19.11 1.90 -1.26
CA PHE A 230 -20.53 2.04 -0.92
C PHE A 230 -21.02 3.50 -0.84
N LEU A 231 -20.16 4.43 -0.42
CA LEU A 231 -20.52 5.85 -0.25
C LEU A 231 -20.89 6.53 -1.58
N LEU A 232 -20.35 6.08 -2.71
CA LEU A 232 -20.69 6.63 -4.03
C LEU A 232 -21.88 5.93 -4.70
N SER A 233 -22.14 4.66 -4.39
CA SER A 233 -23.22 3.88 -5.04
C SER A 233 -24.57 3.92 -4.30
N SER A 234 -24.62 4.33 -3.02
CA SER A 234 -25.87 4.33 -2.23
C SER A 234 -26.47 5.70 -1.91
N ILE A 235 -25.82 6.81 -2.28
CA ILE A 235 -26.40 8.16 -2.13
C ILE A 235 -27.79 8.27 -2.77
N PRO A 236 -28.06 7.77 -4.00
CA PRO A 236 -29.39 7.87 -4.59
C PRO A 236 -30.49 7.12 -3.81
N LEU A 237 -30.14 6.06 -3.08
CA LEU A 237 -31.09 5.22 -2.36
C LEU A 237 -31.34 5.70 -0.92
N VAL A 238 -30.30 6.21 -0.26
CA VAL A 238 -30.41 6.79 1.08
C VAL A 238 -31.13 8.14 1.02
N VAL A 239 -30.88 8.97 0.01
CA VAL A 239 -31.60 10.24 -0.18
C VAL A 239 -33.09 10.01 -0.48
N LEU A 240 -33.45 8.95 -1.19
CA LEU A 240 -34.86 8.59 -1.42
C LEU A 240 -35.60 8.24 -0.11
N LEU A 241 -34.94 7.56 0.82
CA LEU A 241 -35.49 7.18 2.12
C LEU A 241 -35.73 8.35 3.08
N PHE A 242 -35.03 9.48 2.89
CA PHE A 242 -35.23 10.70 3.69
C PHE A 242 -36.22 11.70 3.07
N TYR A 243 -36.60 11.54 1.79
CA TYR A 243 -37.49 12.49 1.10
C TYR A 243 -38.99 12.17 1.20
N THR A 244 -39.39 11.03 1.78
CA THR A 244 -40.80 10.60 1.85
C THR A 244 -41.38 10.60 3.26
N VAL A 245 -40.75 11.29 4.21
CA VAL A 245 -41.21 11.37 5.61
C VAL A 245 -41.24 12.83 6.07
N GLU A 246 -42.38 13.50 5.85
CA GLU A 246 -42.68 14.79 6.49
C GLU A 246 -42.85 14.57 8.00
N ILE A 247 -41.89 15.03 8.79
CA ILE A 247 -42.03 15.19 10.25
C ILE A 247 -42.17 16.69 10.55
N PRO A 248 -43.18 17.12 11.33
CA PRO A 248 -43.36 18.53 11.66
C PRO A 248 -42.16 19.14 12.37
N TYR A 249 -41.85 20.39 11.99
CA TYR A 249 -40.69 21.15 12.45
C TYR A 249 -40.86 21.69 13.88
N GLU A 250 -41.04 20.83 14.88
CA GLU A 250 -41.18 21.27 16.28
C GLU A 250 -40.78 20.21 17.34
N SER A 251 -39.51 19.80 17.37
CA SER A 251 -38.90 19.11 18.53
C SER A 251 -37.36 19.08 18.60
N VAL A 252 -36.64 19.77 17.72
CA VAL A 252 -35.16 19.85 17.80
C VAL A 252 -34.71 20.99 18.71
N ARG A 253 -34.69 20.73 20.02
CA ARG A 253 -33.80 21.42 20.98
C ARG A 253 -33.62 20.54 22.23
N VAL A 254 -32.45 20.66 22.87
CA VAL A 254 -32.05 19.94 24.11
C VAL A 254 -31.64 18.47 23.92
N HIS A 255 -30.41 18.23 23.42
CA HIS A 255 -29.35 17.45 24.09
C HIS A 255 -28.04 17.44 23.25
N GLN A 256 -27.34 18.57 23.22
CA GLN A 256 -25.98 18.65 22.67
C GLN A 256 -25.05 19.39 23.64
N ALA A 257 -25.05 18.97 24.91
CA ALA A 257 -24.12 19.44 25.94
C ALA A 257 -24.13 18.49 27.16
N SER A 258 -23.32 17.42 27.14
CA SER A 258 -22.71 16.74 28.31
C SER A 258 -22.12 15.38 27.89
N LEU A 259 -20.81 15.34 27.63
CA LEU A 259 -19.91 14.18 27.82
C LEU A 259 -18.46 14.56 27.40
N LYS A 260 -17.97 15.65 27.99
CA LYS A 260 -16.53 15.95 28.18
C LYS A 260 -16.36 16.47 29.61
N ALA A 261 -15.25 16.09 30.24
CA ALA A 261 -14.87 16.32 31.65
C ALA A 261 -15.56 15.43 32.71
N ALA A 262 -14.81 15.14 33.79
CA ALA A 262 -15.09 14.26 34.93
C ALA A 262 -15.12 12.74 34.61
N THR A 263 -14.37 11.83 35.26
CA THR A 263 -13.44 11.94 36.42
C THR A 263 -12.32 10.87 36.40
N LEU A 264 -11.11 11.31 36.77
CA LEU A 264 -10.12 10.58 37.58
C LEU A 264 -9.83 11.51 38.78
N PRO A 265 -9.39 11.10 40.00
CA PRO A 265 -8.97 9.76 40.45
C PRO A 265 -9.56 9.32 41.82
N LEU A 266 -9.39 8.03 42.19
CA LEU A 266 -9.18 7.62 43.60
C LEU A 266 -8.72 6.15 43.71
N LEU A 267 -8.18 5.78 44.88
CA LEU A 267 -7.66 4.46 45.27
C LEU A 267 -6.34 4.00 44.64
N ARG A 268 -5.28 4.77 44.92
CA ARG A 268 -4.15 4.16 45.64
C ARG A 268 -4.69 3.53 46.93
N GLN A 269 -4.66 2.20 47.06
CA GLN A 269 -4.39 1.44 48.30
C GLN A 269 -4.80 -0.04 48.13
N VAL A 270 -3.82 -0.95 48.16
CA VAL A 270 -3.67 -2.10 49.09
C VAL A 270 -2.54 -2.99 48.56
N LEU A 271 -1.49 -3.16 49.38
CA LEU A 271 -0.35 -4.06 49.16
C LEU A 271 -0.67 -5.50 49.62
N PRO A 272 0.03 -6.50 49.07
CA PRO A 272 1.14 -7.14 49.82
C PRO A 272 2.43 -7.19 48.96
N LYS A 273 3.62 -6.80 49.46
CA LYS A 273 4.52 -7.49 50.40
C LYS A 273 5.17 -8.80 49.87
N GLU A 274 6.44 -8.69 49.43
CA GLU A 274 7.62 -9.54 49.80
C GLU A 274 7.45 -11.08 49.81
N LEU A 275 8.23 -11.96 49.15
CA LEU A 275 9.69 -12.15 48.91
C LEU A 275 9.84 -13.35 47.90
N PRO A 276 11.00 -14.01 47.68
CA PRO A 276 12.33 -13.55 47.28
C PRO A 276 12.85 -14.27 45.99
N TYR A 277 13.89 -13.76 45.33
CA TYR A 277 15.14 -14.53 45.12
C TYR A 277 16.28 -13.63 44.63
N ARG A 278 17.50 -13.98 45.04
CA ARG A 278 18.73 -13.21 44.84
C ARG A 278 19.70 -14.01 43.97
N ILE A 279 20.15 -13.45 42.85
CA ILE A 279 21.27 -13.99 42.08
C ILE A 279 22.29 -12.88 41.86
N GLN A 280 23.47 -13.03 42.47
CA GLN A 280 24.60 -12.12 42.29
C GLN A 280 25.41 -12.54 41.07
N TRP A 281 25.84 -11.56 40.27
CA TRP A 281 27.01 -11.69 39.40
C TRP A 281 28.17 -10.90 40.03
N PRO A 282 29.39 -11.46 40.11
CA PRO A 282 30.50 -10.83 40.83
C PRO A 282 31.16 -9.72 40.01
N SER A 283 31.51 -8.62 40.68
CA SER A 283 32.40 -7.59 40.16
C SER A 283 33.85 -8.07 40.18
N LEU A 284 34.54 -7.99 39.03
CA LEU A 284 35.97 -8.28 38.94
C LEU A 284 36.70 -7.24 38.07
N PHE A 285 37.55 -6.47 38.75
CA PHE A 285 38.72 -5.71 38.26
C PHE A 285 38.54 -4.38 37.51
N SER A 286 38.74 -3.33 38.31
CA SER A 286 39.42 -2.05 38.09
C SER A 286 40.33 -1.88 36.85
N ALA A 287 40.32 -0.65 36.33
CA ALA A 287 41.22 -0.14 35.29
C ALA A 287 42.64 0.22 35.82
N PRO A 288 43.62 0.34 34.90
CA PRO A 288 44.86 1.09 35.12
C PRO A 288 45.01 2.33 34.20
N THR A 289 45.43 3.44 34.79
CA THR A 289 46.19 4.53 34.13
C THR A 289 47.70 4.19 34.22
N PRO A 290 48.64 4.73 33.40
CA PRO A 290 49.05 6.15 33.37
C PRO A 290 49.40 6.62 31.92
N ASP A 291 50.15 7.69 31.59
CA ASP A 291 50.86 8.74 32.33
C ASP A 291 50.98 10.04 31.48
N LYS A 292 51.75 11.04 31.94
CA LYS A 292 52.11 12.29 31.25
C LYS A 292 53.52 12.27 30.66
N SER A 293 53.72 12.88 29.49
CA SER A 293 54.96 13.62 29.17
C SER A 293 54.73 14.64 28.06
N SER A 294 55.39 15.80 28.17
CA SER A 294 55.48 16.87 27.15
C SER A 294 56.92 16.96 26.64
N PRO A 295 57.16 17.62 25.49
CA PRO A 295 57.60 19.02 25.57
C PRO A 295 57.10 19.94 24.43
N SER A 296 57.29 21.25 24.62
CA SER A 296 57.24 22.30 23.57
C SER A 296 58.54 22.28 22.73
N PRO A 297 58.58 22.92 21.55
CA PRO A 297 59.37 24.17 21.49
C PRO A 297 58.84 25.26 20.52
N ASP A 298 59.53 26.40 20.56
CA ASP A 298 59.19 27.70 19.98
C ASP A 298 59.55 27.93 18.48
N GLU A 299 59.09 29.09 18.00
CA GLU A 299 59.69 30.00 17.01
C GLU A 299 59.60 29.77 15.47
N HIS A 300 59.51 30.92 14.81
CA HIS A 300 59.23 31.27 13.41
C HIS A 300 60.35 30.87 12.40
N PRO A 301 60.10 30.78 11.06
CA PRO A 301 59.70 31.96 10.26
C PRO A 301 58.75 31.75 9.07
N GLN A 302 58.35 32.89 8.52
CA GLN A 302 57.47 33.06 7.35
C GLN A 302 58.05 32.41 6.07
N SER A 303 57.18 31.76 5.31
CA SER A 303 57.36 31.57 3.86
C SER A 303 56.05 31.90 3.15
N SER A 304 55.89 33.18 2.82
CA SER A 304 54.76 33.69 2.04
C SER A 304 54.87 33.29 0.58
N THR A 305 54.44 32.07 0.26
CA THR A 305 53.91 31.79 -1.08
C THR A 305 52.41 32.04 -1.06
N GLU A 306 52.04 33.32 -1.20
CA GLU A 306 50.68 33.71 -1.60
C GLU A 306 50.39 33.10 -2.97
N ARG A 307 49.81 31.90 -2.96
CA ARG A 307 49.10 31.40 -4.11
C ARG A 307 47.75 32.12 -4.08
N THR A 308 47.68 33.26 -4.77
CA THR A 308 46.45 34.01 -5.02
C THR A 308 45.46 33.13 -5.77
N LYS A 309 44.69 32.35 -5.01
CA LYS A 309 43.45 31.74 -5.48
C LYS A 309 42.47 32.90 -5.67
N ASP A 310 42.38 33.39 -6.89
CA ASP A 310 41.28 34.26 -7.32
C ASP A 310 40.00 33.41 -7.33
N SER A 311 39.38 33.29 -6.15
CA SER A 311 38.19 32.49 -5.92
C SER A 311 36.95 33.32 -6.22
N SER A 312 36.75 33.63 -7.50
CA SER A 312 35.59 34.40 -7.95
C SER A 312 34.29 33.72 -7.48
N ARG A 313 33.46 34.43 -6.71
CA ARG A 313 32.07 34.02 -6.44
C ARG A 313 31.32 33.99 -7.77
N ALA A 314 31.30 32.84 -8.43
CA ALA A 314 30.63 32.63 -9.71
C ALA A 314 29.23 32.04 -9.49
N LYS A 315 28.29 32.32 -10.40
CA LYS A 315 27.00 31.63 -10.44
C LYS A 315 27.23 30.14 -10.70
N PHE A 316 26.70 29.29 -9.82
CA PHE A 316 26.62 27.85 -10.05
C PHE A 316 25.26 27.48 -10.65
N THR A 317 25.23 26.49 -11.54
CA THR A 317 24.01 25.93 -12.11
C THR A 317 24.08 24.41 -12.18
N ARG A 318 22.93 23.73 -12.03
CA ARG A 318 22.78 22.30 -12.31
C ARG A 318 21.45 22.02 -13.01
N HIS A 319 21.48 21.24 -14.08
CA HIS A 319 20.31 20.76 -14.80
C HIS A 319 20.19 19.23 -14.65
N VAL A 320 19.09 18.80 -14.03
CA VAL A 320 18.71 17.40 -13.86
C VAL A 320 17.50 17.11 -14.73
N VAL A 321 17.53 16.02 -15.49
CA VAL A 321 16.34 15.46 -16.16
C VAL A 321 16.06 14.08 -15.60
N ALA A 322 14.79 13.75 -15.33
CA ALA A 322 14.38 12.43 -14.88
C ALA A 322 13.23 11.87 -15.72
N VAL A 323 13.25 10.56 -15.99
CA VAL A 323 12.22 9.83 -16.73
C VAL A 323 11.82 8.57 -15.97
N GLY A 324 10.51 8.30 -15.97
CA GLY A 324 9.91 7.13 -15.37
C GLY A 324 10.15 5.82 -16.14
N ASP A 325 9.15 4.96 -16.03
CA ASP A 325 9.16 3.55 -16.43
C ASP A 325 9.15 3.42 -17.96
N LEU A 326 10.19 2.78 -18.54
CA LEU A 326 10.36 2.68 -20.00
C LEU A 326 9.72 1.41 -20.59
N HIS A 327 9.62 0.34 -19.80
CA HIS A 327 8.89 -0.89 -20.14
C HIS A 327 9.07 -1.37 -21.59
N GLY A 328 10.32 -1.69 -21.94
CA GLY A 328 10.67 -2.36 -23.20
C GLY A 328 10.42 -1.55 -24.47
N ASP A 329 10.23 -0.23 -24.38
CA ASP A 329 9.88 0.64 -25.51
C ASP A 329 10.99 1.65 -25.87
N LEU A 330 11.84 1.30 -26.83
CA LEU A 330 12.90 2.19 -27.31
C LEU A 330 12.35 3.36 -28.13
N GLY A 331 11.18 3.20 -28.75
CA GLY A 331 10.55 4.20 -29.60
C GLY A 331 10.13 5.43 -28.81
N ASN A 332 9.41 5.24 -27.71
CA ASN A 332 8.99 6.34 -26.84
C ASN A 332 10.12 6.84 -25.94
N ALA A 333 11.02 5.98 -25.47
CA ALA A 333 12.22 6.42 -24.76
C ALA A 333 13.06 7.41 -25.59
N ARG A 334 13.28 7.14 -26.89
CA ARG A 334 13.98 8.07 -27.80
C ARG A 334 13.29 9.42 -27.93
N ARG A 335 11.96 9.43 -28.11
CA ARG A 335 11.18 10.68 -28.19
C ARG A 335 11.31 11.51 -26.92
N VAL A 336 11.13 10.89 -25.76
CA VAL A 336 11.21 11.54 -24.44
C VAL A 336 12.59 12.12 -24.19
N LEU A 337 13.65 11.33 -24.40
CA LEU A 337 15.03 11.79 -24.16
C LEU A 337 15.46 12.87 -25.17
N GLN A 338 14.93 12.88 -26.39
CA GLN A 338 15.18 13.95 -27.37
C GLN A 338 14.49 15.27 -26.98
N PHE A 339 13.17 15.28 -26.74
CA PHE A 339 12.47 16.56 -26.43
C PHE A 339 12.84 17.12 -25.05
N SER A 340 13.25 16.28 -24.10
CA SER A 340 13.78 16.73 -22.81
C SER A 340 15.23 17.22 -22.87
N GLY A 341 15.88 17.08 -24.03
CA GLY A 341 17.24 17.55 -24.26
C GLY A 341 18.32 16.65 -23.66
N VAL A 342 18.02 15.43 -23.23
CA VAL A 342 19.03 14.42 -22.81
C VAL A 342 19.84 13.93 -24.00
N THR A 343 19.19 13.72 -25.15
CA THR A 343 19.84 13.28 -26.39
C THR A 343 19.66 14.25 -27.55
N ASP A 344 20.61 14.24 -28.48
CA ASP A 344 20.51 14.91 -29.77
C ASP A 344 19.63 14.13 -30.77
N ASP A 345 19.50 14.64 -32.00
CA ASP A 345 18.72 14.03 -33.08
C ASP A 345 19.25 12.66 -33.56
N LYS A 346 20.44 12.24 -33.13
CA LYS A 346 21.03 10.92 -33.42
C LYS A 346 20.80 9.92 -32.30
N GLY A 347 20.26 10.37 -31.15
CA GLY A 347 20.18 9.57 -29.93
C GLY A 347 21.52 9.47 -29.20
N ASP A 348 22.42 10.44 -29.37
CA ASP A 348 23.67 10.58 -28.63
C ASP A 348 23.48 11.58 -27.48
N TRP A 349 24.31 11.52 -26.44
CA TRP A 349 24.27 12.50 -25.34
C TRP A 349 24.41 13.93 -25.87
N SER A 350 23.46 14.81 -25.50
CA SER A 350 23.39 16.18 -26.05
C SER A 350 24.44 17.14 -25.47
N GLY A 351 24.90 16.89 -24.24
CA GLY A 351 25.69 17.83 -23.45
C GLY A 351 24.88 18.91 -22.70
N ASN A 352 23.55 18.94 -22.83
CA ASN A 352 22.67 19.98 -22.25
C ASN A 352 22.17 19.69 -20.82
N VAL A 353 22.60 18.57 -20.22
CA VAL A 353 22.11 18.04 -18.94
C VAL A 353 23.33 17.59 -18.12
N ASP A 354 23.33 17.84 -16.81
CA ASP A 354 24.39 17.36 -15.90
C ASP A 354 24.08 15.95 -15.38
N PHE A 355 22.81 15.70 -15.06
CA PHE A 355 22.32 14.42 -14.54
C PHE A 355 21.06 13.98 -15.28
N PHE A 356 21.13 12.82 -15.95
CA PHE A 356 19.94 12.10 -16.39
C PHE A 356 19.65 10.97 -15.40
N VAL A 357 18.41 10.91 -14.88
CA VAL A 357 17.95 9.89 -13.94
C VAL A 357 16.84 9.06 -14.58
N GLN A 358 17.00 7.73 -14.56
CA GLN A 358 15.95 6.79 -14.96
C GLN A 358 15.51 6.01 -13.71
N THR A 359 14.22 6.02 -13.37
CA THR A 359 13.72 5.53 -12.06
C THR A 359 13.31 4.05 -12.02
N GLY A 360 13.91 3.18 -12.84
CA GLY A 360 13.62 1.73 -12.87
C GLY A 360 12.55 1.33 -13.87
N ASP A 361 12.31 0.02 -14.02
CA ASP A 361 11.37 -0.56 -14.98
C ASP A 361 11.71 -0.20 -16.43
N ILE A 362 12.94 -0.51 -16.83
CA ILE A 362 13.37 -0.45 -18.23
C ILE A 362 12.88 -1.68 -19.00
N ILE A 363 12.71 -2.81 -18.31
CA ILE A 363 12.37 -4.14 -18.84
C ILE A 363 10.86 -4.46 -18.81
N ASP A 364 10.50 -5.56 -19.49
CA ASP A 364 9.16 -6.14 -19.67
C ASP A 364 8.17 -5.27 -20.47
N ARG A 365 7.00 -5.85 -20.82
CA ARG A 365 5.89 -5.25 -21.59
C ARG A 365 6.20 -4.85 -23.04
N GLY A 366 7.45 -4.57 -23.38
CA GLY A 366 7.91 -4.27 -24.73
C GLY A 366 9.11 -5.13 -25.13
N ASP A 367 9.37 -5.20 -26.43
CA ASP A 367 10.34 -6.13 -27.00
C ASP A 367 11.78 -5.57 -27.06
N ASP A 368 11.99 -4.27 -26.83
CA ASP A 368 13.28 -3.59 -27.06
C ASP A 368 14.29 -3.71 -25.90
N THR A 369 14.03 -4.54 -24.88
CA THR A 369 14.86 -4.70 -23.66
C THR A 369 16.37 -4.72 -23.92
N ILE A 370 16.84 -5.52 -24.88
CA ILE A 370 18.27 -5.63 -25.21
C ILE A 370 18.82 -4.31 -25.78
N ALA A 371 18.04 -3.63 -26.62
CA ALA A 371 18.42 -2.40 -27.28
C ALA A 371 18.40 -1.20 -26.32
N LEU A 372 17.41 -1.15 -25.41
CA LEU A 372 17.33 -0.14 -24.35
C LEU A 372 18.55 -0.17 -23.43
N TYR A 373 18.92 -1.31 -22.85
CA TYR A 373 20.11 -1.37 -21.98
C TYR A 373 21.40 -1.07 -22.74
N ALA A 374 21.54 -1.52 -23.99
CA ALA A 374 22.70 -1.19 -24.82
C ALA A 374 22.80 0.31 -25.12
N TRP A 375 21.67 0.99 -25.31
CA TRP A 375 21.61 2.44 -25.52
C TRP A 375 21.87 3.21 -24.22
N MET A 376 21.31 2.80 -23.09
CA MET A 376 21.57 3.38 -21.77
C MET A 376 23.04 3.26 -21.34
N ASP A 377 23.70 2.13 -21.63
CA ASP A 377 25.13 1.96 -21.39
C ASP A 377 25.97 2.92 -22.27
N ARG A 378 25.61 3.08 -23.55
CA ARG A 378 26.24 4.06 -24.46
C ARG A 378 26.06 5.51 -23.99
N LEU A 379 24.85 5.89 -23.55
CA LEU A 379 24.60 7.23 -23.01
C LEU A 379 25.41 7.47 -21.73
N ARG A 380 25.60 6.45 -20.88
CA ARG A 380 26.41 6.55 -19.67
C ARG A 380 27.90 6.78 -19.98
N GLU A 381 28.43 6.10 -21.00
CA GLU A 381 29.80 6.36 -21.50
C GLU A 381 29.92 7.80 -22.03
N GLN A 382 28.99 8.24 -22.88
CA GLN A 382 29.01 9.59 -23.48
C GLN A 382 28.86 10.71 -22.45
N ALA A 383 27.94 10.58 -21.49
CA ALA A 383 27.76 11.55 -20.40
C ALA A 383 29.04 11.68 -19.56
N SER A 384 29.63 10.54 -19.17
CA SER A 384 30.82 10.53 -18.33
C SER A 384 32.03 11.21 -18.99
N ALA A 385 32.13 11.17 -20.32
CA ALA A 385 33.20 11.81 -21.08
C ALA A 385 33.16 13.35 -21.04
N VAL A 386 32.02 13.95 -20.69
CA VAL A 386 31.83 15.40 -20.53
C VAL A 386 31.57 15.83 -19.08
N GLY A 387 31.76 14.93 -18.11
CA GLY A 387 31.54 15.21 -16.68
C GLY A 387 30.09 15.09 -16.21
N ALA A 388 29.17 14.70 -17.10
CA ALA A 388 27.77 14.45 -16.79
C ALA A 388 27.54 12.97 -16.35
N THR A 389 26.37 12.66 -15.80
CA THR A 389 26.08 11.33 -15.24
C THR A 389 24.71 10.79 -15.68
N VAL A 390 24.68 9.52 -16.10
CA VAL A 390 23.44 8.72 -16.23
C VAL A 390 23.26 7.85 -14.98
N MET A 391 22.34 8.26 -14.11
CA MET A 391 21.90 7.52 -12.94
C MET A 391 20.72 6.63 -13.33
N SER A 392 20.72 5.37 -12.91
CA SER A 392 19.64 4.44 -13.24
C SER A 392 19.27 3.61 -12.01
N LEU A 393 17.98 3.44 -11.78
CA LEU A 393 17.47 2.67 -10.64
C LEU A 393 17.03 1.27 -11.06
N LEU A 394 17.00 0.35 -10.10
CA LEU A 394 16.34 -0.95 -10.26
C LEU A 394 14.88 -0.82 -9.82
N GLY A 395 13.96 -0.97 -10.77
CA GLY A 395 12.53 -1.02 -10.51
C GLY A 395 12.06 -2.43 -10.18
N ASN A 396 10.77 -2.60 -9.88
CA ASN A 396 10.28 -3.91 -9.49
C ASN A 396 10.38 -4.94 -10.62
N HIS A 397 10.32 -4.53 -11.89
CA HIS A 397 10.46 -5.44 -13.01
C HIS A 397 11.88 -5.98 -13.17
N GLU A 398 12.94 -5.19 -12.91
CA GLU A 398 14.30 -5.73 -12.84
C GLU A 398 14.43 -6.82 -11.75
N TRP A 399 13.84 -6.56 -10.57
CA TRP A 399 13.85 -7.52 -9.46
C TRP A 399 13.02 -8.77 -9.73
N MET A 400 11.80 -8.63 -10.25
CA MET A 400 10.94 -9.73 -10.67
C MET A 400 11.69 -10.65 -11.65
N ASN A 401 12.35 -10.06 -12.65
CA ASN A 401 13.13 -10.81 -13.63
C ASN A 401 14.32 -11.57 -13.02
N ALA A 402 15.03 -10.98 -12.06
CA ALA A 402 16.11 -11.64 -11.32
C ALA A 402 15.60 -12.76 -10.37
N ILE A 403 14.39 -12.61 -9.84
CA ILE A 403 13.68 -13.61 -9.02
C ILE A 403 13.13 -14.76 -9.88
N GLY A 404 12.92 -14.55 -11.19
CA GLY A 404 12.32 -15.54 -12.10
C GLY A 404 10.81 -15.39 -12.24
N ASP A 405 10.27 -14.24 -11.84
CA ASP A 405 8.88 -13.84 -12.05
C ASP A 405 8.79 -13.05 -13.35
N TRP A 406 8.29 -13.71 -14.39
CA TRP A 406 8.23 -13.25 -15.76
C TRP A 406 6.77 -13.04 -16.22
N ARG A 407 5.84 -12.80 -15.28
CA ARG A 407 4.40 -12.56 -15.56
C ARG A 407 4.11 -11.44 -16.56
N TYR A 408 5.05 -10.52 -16.76
CA TYR A 408 4.91 -9.37 -17.66
C TYR A 408 5.83 -9.44 -18.89
N VAL A 409 6.55 -10.56 -19.06
CA VAL A 409 7.44 -10.83 -20.18
C VAL A 409 6.62 -11.39 -21.33
N TYR A 410 6.64 -10.73 -22.48
CA TYR A 410 5.87 -11.19 -23.64
C TYR A 410 6.59 -12.30 -24.41
N PRO A 411 5.87 -13.23 -25.08
CA PRO A 411 6.49 -14.26 -25.92
C PRO A 411 7.35 -13.68 -27.05
N SER A 412 7.01 -12.48 -27.55
CA SER A 412 7.80 -11.70 -28.50
C SER A 412 9.13 -11.26 -27.89
N GLU A 413 9.11 -10.66 -26.70
CA GLU A 413 10.32 -10.28 -25.96
C GLU A 413 11.21 -11.51 -25.70
N LEU A 414 10.65 -12.64 -25.26
CA LEU A 414 11.39 -13.91 -25.09
C LEU A 414 12.10 -14.35 -26.37
N ALA A 415 11.46 -14.17 -27.54
CA ALA A 415 12.06 -14.52 -28.82
C ALA A 415 13.29 -13.68 -29.16
N THR A 416 13.38 -12.41 -28.69
CA THR A 416 14.57 -11.55 -28.90
C THR A 416 15.83 -12.11 -28.21
N PHE A 417 15.66 -12.84 -27.10
CA PHE A 417 16.75 -13.54 -26.41
C PHE A 417 17.02 -14.94 -26.97
N GLY A 418 16.16 -15.47 -27.84
CA GLY A 418 16.25 -16.78 -28.48
C GLY A 418 15.89 -17.99 -27.59
N SER A 419 16.12 -17.93 -26.28
CA SER A 419 15.65 -18.96 -25.34
C SER A 419 15.57 -18.48 -23.88
N ILE A 420 14.82 -19.20 -23.05
CA ILE A 420 14.71 -18.97 -21.60
C ILE A 420 16.11 -18.94 -20.96
N THR A 421 16.94 -19.95 -21.23
CA THR A 421 18.31 -20.04 -20.68
C THR A 421 19.19 -18.89 -21.15
N ALA A 422 19.02 -18.42 -22.39
CA ALA A 422 19.75 -17.25 -22.90
C ALA A 422 19.31 -15.95 -22.21
N ARG A 423 18.00 -15.73 -22.00
CA ARG A 423 17.48 -14.58 -21.23
C ARG A 423 17.94 -14.61 -19.77
N GLN A 424 17.76 -15.74 -19.08
CA GLN A 424 18.28 -15.97 -17.73
C GLN A 424 19.78 -15.65 -17.65
N LYS A 425 20.59 -16.14 -18.59
CA LYS A 425 22.02 -15.83 -18.65
C LYS A 425 22.31 -14.35 -18.87
N GLN A 426 21.55 -13.64 -19.72
CA GLN A 426 21.76 -12.21 -19.95
C GLN A 426 21.43 -11.35 -18.73
N LEU A 427 20.34 -11.65 -18.03
CA LEU A 427 19.85 -10.89 -16.87
C LEU A 427 20.60 -11.25 -15.57
N SER A 428 21.16 -12.45 -15.45
CA SER A 428 21.99 -12.85 -14.30
C SER A 428 23.45 -12.40 -14.45
N THR A 429 24.25 -13.14 -15.23
CA THR A 429 25.72 -12.97 -15.30
C THR A 429 26.21 -12.39 -16.63
N GLY A 430 25.31 -12.16 -17.59
CA GLY A 430 25.55 -11.64 -18.93
C GLY A 430 25.70 -10.11 -18.98
N LYS A 431 25.37 -9.49 -20.12
CA LYS A 431 25.60 -8.04 -20.29
C LYS A 431 24.71 -7.21 -19.36
N ILE A 432 23.40 -7.45 -19.41
CA ILE A 432 22.38 -6.67 -18.67
C ILE A 432 22.60 -6.82 -17.16
N GLY A 433 22.68 -8.05 -16.64
CA GLY A 433 22.91 -8.29 -15.21
C GLY A 433 24.21 -7.67 -14.68
N ARG A 434 25.30 -7.69 -15.47
CA ARG A 434 26.54 -7.00 -15.09
C ARG A 434 26.42 -5.47 -15.14
N SER A 435 25.55 -4.90 -15.99
CA SER A 435 25.26 -3.47 -15.94
C SER A 435 24.46 -3.13 -14.67
N TRP A 436 23.39 -3.88 -14.37
CA TRP A 436 22.63 -3.76 -13.12
C TRP A 436 23.54 -3.76 -11.87
N ALA A 437 24.41 -4.77 -11.74
CA ALA A 437 25.28 -4.91 -10.56
C ALA A 437 26.42 -3.88 -10.44
N ARG A 438 26.67 -3.06 -11.48
CA ARG A 438 27.75 -2.06 -11.52
C ARG A 438 27.25 -0.62 -11.53
N ASN A 439 26.18 -0.37 -12.28
CA ASN A 439 25.76 0.97 -12.70
C ASN A 439 24.39 1.40 -12.13
N TYR A 440 23.67 0.48 -11.48
CA TYR A 440 22.32 0.71 -10.98
C TYR A 440 22.27 0.67 -9.44
N THR A 441 21.32 1.41 -8.87
CA THR A 441 21.04 1.48 -7.43
C THR A 441 19.55 1.27 -7.16
N THR A 442 19.13 0.84 -5.97
CA THR A 442 17.68 0.73 -5.65
C THR A 442 17.09 2.09 -5.28
N ALA A 443 17.87 2.92 -4.59
CA ALA A 443 17.50 4.30 -4.28
C ALA A 443 18.71 5.22 -4.48
N ALA A 444 18.48 6.48 -4.79
CA ALA A 444 19.53 7.46 -5.00
C ALA A 444 19.29 8.77 -4.25
N ARG A 445 20.39 9.38 -3.79
CA ARG A 445 20.44 10.75 -3.27
C ARG A 445 21.25 11.57 -4.25
N LEU A 446 20.65 12.59 -4.87
CA LEU A 446 21.33 13.51 -5.77
C LEU A 446 21.43 14.90 -5.13
N PRO A 447 22.59 15.28 -4.57
CA PRO A 447 22.92 16.66 -4.26
C PRO A 447 22.67 17.60 -5.43
N LEU A 448 22.14 18.79 -5.16
CA LEU A 448 22.00 19.87 -6.14
C LEU A 448 23.29 20.69 -6.23
N HIS A 449 24.06 20.77 -5.14
CA HIS A 449 25.35 21.46 -5.07
C HIS A 449 26.49 20.49 -4.65
N PRO A 450 27.71 20.57 -5.21
CA PRO A 450 28.83 19.67 -4.85
C PRO A 450 29.24 19.71 -3.37
N HIS A 451 28.99 20.84 -2.68
CA HIS A 451 29.39 21.06 -1.29
C HIS A 451 28.82 20.01 -0.31
N ILE A 452 27.61 19.49 -0.56
CA ILE A 452 26.98 18.48 0.31
C ILE A 452 27.25 17.03 -0.16
N GLY A 453 28.29 16.85 -0.98
CA GLY A 453 28.81 15.56 -1.41
C GLY A 453 28.48 15.18 -2.86
N LEU A 454 28.92 13.98 -3.22
CA LEU A 454 28.64 13.33 -4.50
C LEU A 454 27.27 12.62 -4.48
N PRO A 455 26.72 12.22 -5.63
CA PRO A 455 25.55 11.35 -5.66
C PRO A 455 25.76 10.08 -4.82
N ASN A 456 24.71 9.67 -4.12
CA ASN A 456 24.66 8.50 -3.24
C ASN A 456 25.60 8.53 -2.02
N THR A 457 26.13 9.68 -1.63
CA THR A 457 26.75 9.84 -0.31
C THR A 457 25.70 9.66 0.80
N PRO A 458 26.06 9.05 1.94
CA PRO A 458 25.11 8.87 3.04
C PRO A 458 24.76 10.20 3.73
N PHE A 459 23.52 10.32 4.20
CA PHE A 459 23.08 11.35 5.14
C PHE A 459 23.03 10.81 6.59
N PRO A 460 23.38 11.60 7.62
CA PRO A 460 23.98 12.94 7.55
C PRO A 460 25.42 12.93 6.99
N PRO A 461 25.89 14.05 6.41
CA PRO A 461 27.23 14.14 5.83
C PRO A 461 28.32 13.97 6.89
N THR A 462 29.53 13.53 6.48
CA THR A 462 30.63 13.22 7.41
C THR A 462 31.23 14.43 8.14
N HIS A 463 30.83 15.65 7.78
CA HIS A 463 31.26 16.88 8.46
C HIS A 463 30.29 17.27 9.59
N ALA A 464 28.99 16.98 9.46
CA ALA A 464 27.97 17.09 10.51
C ALA A 464 28.13 16.06 11.67
N ARG A 465 29.34 15.55 11.91
CA ARG A 465 29.68 14.53 12.93
C ARG A 465 29.52 14.99 14.38
N HIS A 466 29.23 16.25 14.62
CA HIS A 466 28.95 16.79 15.96
C HIS A 466 27.50 16.57 16.41
N LEU A 467 26.61 16.11 15.51
CA LEU A 467 25.27 15.64 15.86
C LEU A 467 25.36 14.23 16.50
N HIS A 468 25.18 14.18 17.82
CA HIS A 468 25.16 12.93 18.59
C HIS A 468 23.87 12.14 18.34
N PHE A 469 23.90 11.19 17.41
CA PHE A 469 22.84 10.19 17.23
C PHE A 469 22.95 9.09 18.29
N GLN A 470 22.60 9.42 19.53
CA GLN A 470 22.52 8.45 20.61
C GLN A 470 21.09 7.98 20.79
N LYS A 471 20.83 6.73 20.42
CA LYS A 471 19.66 5.99 20.87
C LYS A 471 20.15 4.76 21.62
N ASP A 472 19.95 4.75 22.93
CA ASP A 472 19.67 3.51 23.62
C ASP A 472 18.71 3.76 24.78
N ARG A 473 18.07 2.67 25.20
CA ARG A 473 16.86 2.66 26.05
C ARG A 473 17.14 3.19 27.46
N ASP A 474 16.22 4.00 27.96
CA ASP A 474 15.75 3.99 29.34
C ASP A 474 14.27 4.46 29.35
N ASP A 475 13.60 4.37 30.51
CA ASP A 475 12.14 4.39 30.65
C ASP A 475 11.40 5.67 30.16
N GLU A 476 10.10 5.49 29.91
CA GLU A 476 9.08 6.52 29.59
C GLU A 476 9.16 7.22 28.22
N GLY A 477 8.58 6.56 27.20
CA GLY A 477 7.48 7.14 26.42
C GLY A 477 7.71 8.41 25.56
N ALA A 478 8.92 8.94 25.45
CA ALA A 478 9.19 10.13 24.63
C ALA A 478 9.09 9.81 23.12
N GLU A 479 8.30 10.63 22.40
CA GLU A 479 8.31 10.66 20.94
C GLU A 479 9.70 11.08 20.43
N LEU A 480 10.09 10.62 19.24
CA LEU A 480 11.27 11.19 18.58
C LEU A 480 10.96 12.64 18.25
N ASP A 481 11.66 13.56 18.92
CA ASP A 481 11.78 14.93 18.45
C ASP A 481 12.60 14.91 17.14
N ASN A 482 11.88 14.80 16.03
CA ASN A 482 12.44 14.91 14.68
C ASN A 482 12.54 16.37 14.23
N SER A 483 12.36 17.35 15.13
CA SER A 483 12.43 18.75 14.74
C SER A 483 13.87 19.12 14.38
N VAL A 484 13.99 19.75 13.20
CA VAL A 484 15.15 20.52 12.77
C VAL A 484 16.46 19.72 12.52
N TYR A 485 16.47 18.92 11.45
CA TYR A 485 17.70 18.67 10.66
C TYR A 485 18.09 19.87 9.77
N TYR A 486 17.46 21.03 9.97
CA TYR A 486 17.97 22.30 9.45
C TYR A 486 19.13 22.74 10.34
N ASP A 487 20.33 22.30 9.98
CA ASP A 487 21.52 22.89 10.56
C ASP A 487 21.62 24.34 10.05
N GLU A 488 21.48 25.32 10.95
CA GLU A 488 21.66 26.74 10.60
C GLU A 488 23.10 27.03 10.14
N ASP A 489 24.07 26.20 10.56
CA ASP A 489 25.47 26.26 10.12
C ASP A 489 25.70 25.56 8.76
N GLU A 490 24.83 24.63 8.33
CA GLU A 490 24.84 24.00 6.99
C GLU A 490 23.52 24.26 6.21
N PRO A 491 23.27 25.48 5.68
CA PRO A 491 21.98 25.82 5.05
C PRO A 491 21.67 25.03 3.76
N LEU A 492 22.68 24.42 3.13
CA LEU A 492 22.52 23.53 1.97
C LEU A 492 22.30 22.05 2.34
N SER A 493 22.32 21.67 3.62
CA SER A 493 22.18 20.28 4.13
C SER A 493 21.10 19.44 3.42
N HIS A 494 19.92 20.05 3.18
CA HIS A 494 18.77 19.44 2.50
C HIS A 494 18.65 19.73 0.99
N ALA A 495 19.59 20.44 0.36
CA ALA A 495 19.58 20.74 -1.08
C ALA A 495 19.97 19.51 -1.94
N ALA A 496 19.25 18.41 -1.74
CA ALA A 496 19.40 17.13 -2.43
C ALA A 496 18.03 16.53 -2.75
N LEU A 497 17.98 15.73 -3.81
CA LEU A 497 16.78 15.02 -4.26
C LEU A 497 16.89 13.54 -3.90
N SER A 498 15.80 12.94 -3.45
CA SER A 498 15.65 11.49 -3.34
C SER A 498 15.00 10.95 -4.61
N PHE A 499 15.62 9.97 -5.25
CA PHE A 499 15.05 9.21 -6.36
C PHE A 499 14.90 7.75 -5.95
N VAL A 500 13.72 7.18 -6.20
CA VAL A 500 13.36 5.81 -5.81
C VAL A 500 12.33 5.29 -6.80
N HIS A 501 12.26 3.99 -7.09
CA HIS A 501 11.30 3.49 -8.08
C HIS A 501 9.84 3.59 -7.60
N GLY A 502 9.49 2.92 -6.49
CA GLY A 502 8.14 2.98 -5.92
C GLY A 502 7.98 4.14 -4.95
N GLY A 503 8.78 4.15 -3.88
CA GLY A 503 8.69 5.17 -2.83
C GLY A 503 9.35 4.75 -1.53
N LEU A 504 9.83 5.71 -0.73
CA LEU A 504 10.35 5.44 0.61
C LEU A 504 9.22 5.50 1.64
N SER A 505 8.67 4.35 2.04
CA SER A 505 7.61 4.29 3.07
C SER A 505 8.08 4.90 4.41
N PRO A 506 7.24 5.66 5.13
CA PRO A 506 7.57 6.19 6.47
C PRO A 506 7.99 5.10 7.47
N THR A 507 7.43 3.91 7.31
CA THR A 507 7.68 2.72 8.15
C THR A 507 8.87 1.89 7.70
N TYR A 508 9.56 2.25 6.61
CA TYR A 508 10.73 1.54 6.15
C TYR A 508 11.91 1.72 7.15
N PRO A 509 12.58 0.63 7.59
CA PRO A 509 13.57 0.71 8.66
C PRO A 509 14.87 1.40 8.23
N ASP A 510 15.38 1.07 7.04
CA ASP A 510 16.73 1.47 6.58
C ASP A 510 16.78 2.87 5.92
N LEU A 511 16.00 3.83 6.43
CA LEU A 511 16.02 5.23 5.95
C LEU A 511 17.22 6.06 6.43
N VAL A 512 18.06 5.52 7.32
CA VAL A 512 19.32 6.15 7.77
C VAL A 512 20.40 5.06 7.94
N PRO A 513 21.64 5.24 7.45
CA PRO A 513 22.12 6.35 6.63
C PRO A 513 21.78 6.16 5.14
N PHE A 514 20.80 6.93 4.66
CA PHE A 514 20.30 6.87 3.27
C PHE A 514 21.29 7.50 2.28
N PRO A 515 21.46 6.96 1.05
CA PRO A 515 20.84 5.75 0.50
C PRO A 515 21.71 4.49 0.66
N LYS A 516 22.86 4.61 1.34
CA LYS A 516 23.90 3.58 1.38
C LYS A 516 23.37 2.23 1.85
N ARG A 517 22.65 2.20 2.97
CA ARG A 517 22.15 0.95 3.57
C ARG A 517 21.21 0.18 2.64
N ILE A 518 20.26 0.89 1.99
CA ILE A 518 19.35 0.33 0.98
C ILE A 518 20.12 -0.31 -0.17
N ASN A 519 21.12 0.42 -0.70
CA ASN A 519 21.93 -0.04 -1.82
C ASN A 519 22.89 -1.19 -1.44
N GLU A 520 23.33 -1.29 -0.20
CA GLU A 520 24.09 -2.44 0.31
C GLU A 520 23.23 -3.71 0.36
N ILE A 521 22.01 -3.62 0.92
CA ILE A 521 21.03 -4.73 0.95
C ILE A 521 20.74 -5.20 -0.50
N ALA A 522 20.40 -4.26 -1.37
CA ALA A 522 20.15 -4.52 -2.80
C ALA A 522 21.34 -5.21 -3.47
N LYS A 523 22.57 -4.72 -3.27
CA LYS A 523 23.77 -5.30 -3.89
C LYS A 523 24.06 -6.72 -3.43
N VAL A 524 23.79 -7.05 -2.16
CA VAL A 524 23.89 -8.42 -1.64
C VAL A 524 22.81 -9.31 -2.27
N PHE A 525 21.56 -8.86 -2.27
CA PHE A 525 20.43 -9.65 -2.79
C PHE A 525 20.56 -9.91 -4.29
N LEU A 526 20.87 -8.89 -5.09
CA LEU A 526 21.11 -9.03 -6.52
C LEU A 526 22.24 -10.03 -6.79
N ARG A 527 23.32 -9.99 -6.01
CA ARG A 527 24.42 -10.95 -6.15
C ARG A 527 23.97 -12.38 -5.86
N LYS A 528 23.12 -12.63 -4.84
CA LYS A 528 22.53 -13.97 -4.62
C LYS A 528 21.72 -14.41 -5.84
N LEU A 529 20.83 -13.54 -6.32
CA LEU A 529 19.97 -13.81 -7.47
C LEU A 529 20.76 -14.04 -8.78
N GLN A 530 21.92 -13.41 -8.95
CA GLN A 530 22.77 -13.58 -10.14
C GLN A 530 23.55 -14.90 -10.18
N TYR A 531 23.97 -15.42 -9.02
CA TYR A 531 24.87 -16.58 -8.95
C TYR A 531 24.21 -17.87 -8.46
N ARG A 532 22.93 -17.84 -8.06
CA ARG A 532 22.12 -19.05 -7.83
C ARG A 532 21.85 -19.80 -9.15
N GLU A 533 21.49 -21.07 -9.02
CA GLU A 533 20.80 -21.80 -10.09
C GLU A 533 19.46 -21.12 -10.38
N GLN A 534 19.20 -20.80 -11.65
CA GLN A 534 18.01 -20.04 -12.03
C GLN A 534 16.81 -20.98 -12.15
N PRO A 535 15.71 -20.73 -11.43
CA PRO A 535 14.50 -21.55 -11.52
C PRO A 535 13.85 -21.39 -12.89
N LEU A 536 13.01 -22.36 -13.29
CA LEU A 536 12.14 -22.17 -14.43
C LEU A 536 11.22 -20.95 -14.20
N PRO A 537 11.05 -20.08 -15.20
CA PRO A 537 10.34 -18.81 -15.02
C PRO A 537 8.82 -19.03 -14.85
N HIS A 538 8.22 -18.20 -14.01
CA HIS A 538 6.79 -18.13 -13.83
C HIS A 538 6.19 -16.99 -14.67
N PRO A 539 5.15 -17.20 -15.50
CA PRO A 539 4.51 -18.45 -15.90
C PRO A 539 5.27 -19.18 -17.04
N PRO A 540 4.97 -20.45 -17.35
CA PRO A 540 3.91 -21.29 -16.79
C PRO A 540 4.32 -22.08 -15.55
N SER A 541 5.60 -22.07 -15.16
CA SER A 541 6.05 -22.73 -13.94
C SER A 541 5.46 -22.05 -12.69
N ARG A 542 5.49 -22.75 -11.55
CA ARG A 542 5.08 -22.17 -10.26
C ARG A 542 5.95 -20.94 -9.93
N TYR A 543 5.37 -19.93 -9.29
CA TYR A 543 6.13 -18.78 -8.80
C TYR A 543 7.30 -19.25 -7.91
N PRO A 544 8.56 -18.93 -8.26
CA PRO A 544 9.71 -19.52 -7.59
C PRO A 544 9.98 -18.96 -6.19
N GLY A 545 9.37 -17.82 -5.84
CA GLY A 545 9.65 -17.13 -4.59
C GLY A 545 11.06 -16.56 -4.51
N MET A 546 11.38 -16.02 -3.33
CA MET A 546 12.75 -15.61 -3.00
C MET A 546 13.60 -16.85 -2.64
N PRO A 547 14.93 -16.80 -2.79
CA PRO A 547 15.83 -17.82 -2.25
C PRO A 547 15.59 -18.12 -0.76
N GLN A 548 15.77 -19.38 -0.34
CA GLN A 548 15.57 -19.79 1.06
C GLN A 548 16.50 -19.09 2.06
N ASP A 549 17.66 -18.60 1.60
CA ASP A 549 18.64 -17.85 2.39
C ASP A 549 18.42 -16.31 2.34
N THR A 550 17.26 -15.85 1.87
CA THR A 550 16.93 -14.41 1.83
C THR A 550 16.71 -13.87 3.24
N SER A 551 17.39 -12.78 3.59
CA SER A 551 17.29 -12.15 4.91
C SER A 551 16.02 -11.29 5.05
N LEU A 552 15.66 -10.93 6.28
CA LEU A 552 14.55 -10.02 6.54
C LEU A 552 14.77 -8.64 5.89
N ASP A 553 16.00 -8.14 5.87
CA ASP A 553 16.34 -6.86 5.22
C ASP A 553 16.10 -6.93 3.70
N GLU A 554 16.49 -8.05 3.07
CA GLU A 554 16.27 -8.29 1.63
C GLU A 554 14.78 -8.46 1.31
N ILE A 555 14.01 -9.12 2.20
CA ILE A 555 12.54 -9.20 2.12
C ILE A 555 11.92 -7.80 2.20
N HIS A 556 12.25 -7.01 3.23
CA HIS A 556 11.69 -5.66 3.43
C HIS A 556 12.06 -4.70 2.28
N MET A 557 13.20 -4.88 1.62
CA MET A 557 13.59 -4.07 0.45
C MET A 557 12.69 -4.35 -0.77
N TYR A 558 12.20 -5.59 -0.93
CA TYR A 558 11.33 -5.99 -2.05
C TYR A 558 9.84 -6.14 -1.67
N ASP A 559 9.43 -6.00 -0.42
CA ASP A 559 8.01 -6.10 -0.04
C ASP A 559 7.20 -4.86 -0.48
N ALA A 560 5.88 -4.89 -0.26
CA ALA A 560 4.95 -3.84 -0.67
C ALA A 560 5.14 -2.47 0.04
N ASN A 561 5.91 -2.44 1.15
CA ASN A 561 6.37 -1.22 1.82
C ASN A 561 7.83 -0.86 1.47
N GLY A 562 8.52 -1.74 0.74
CA GLY A 562 9.89 -1.55 0.29
C GLY A 562 10.03 -0.53 -0.84
N PRO A 563 11.26 0.00 -1.06
CA PRO A 563 11.55 1.06 -2.03
C PRO A 563 11.03 0.82 -3.45
N VAL A 564 10.90 -0.43 -3.89
CA VAL A 564 10.52 -0.77 -5.28
C VAL A 564 9.04 -1.10 -5.48
N TRP A 565 8.21 -1.16 -4.43
CA TRP A 565 6.77 -1.44 -4.57
C TRP A 565 5.84 -0.49 -3.83
N TYR A 566 6.35 0.37 -2.95
CA TYR A 566 5.50 1.24 -2.16
C TYR A 566 4.73 2.24 -3.03
N ARG A 567 3.40 2.27 -2.89
CA ARG A 567 2.49 3.16 -3.66
C ARG A 567 1.79 4.22 -2.81
N GLY A 568 2.07 4.30 -1.51
CA GLY A 568 1.34 5.20 -0.59
C GLY A 568 1.43 6.67 -1.00
N TRP A 569 2.61 7.11 -1.45
CA TRP A 569 2.82 8.48 -1.95
C TRP A 569 1.97 8.85 -3.19
N ALA A 570 1.56 7.88 -4.00
CA ALA A 570 0.71 8.10 -5.17
C ALA A 570 -0.78 7.87 -4.89
N LEU A 571 -1.12 6.92 -4.01
CA LEU A 571 -2.51 6.46 -3.81
C LEU A 571 -3.14 6.90 -2.49
N GLY A 572 -2.36 7.42 -1.53
CA GLY A 572 -2.86 7.95 -0.27
C GLY A 572 -3.54 9.32 -0.43
N ASP A 573 -4.40 9.68 0.52
CA ASP A 573 -5.01 11.01 0.61
C ASP A 573 -3.96 12.11 0.86
N GLU A 574 -4.24 13.33 0.38
CA GLU A 574 -3.28 14.44 0.42
C GLU A 574 -2.92 14.86 1.85
N GLU A 575 -3.87 14.83 2.79
CA GLU A 575 -3.66 15.24 4.18
C GLU A 575 -2.64 14.33 4.87
N THR A 576 -2.88 13.01 4.89
CA THR A 576 -1.94 12.02 5.47
C THR A 576 -0.59 12.04 4.75
N VAL A 577 -0.59 12.07 3.42
CA VAL A 577 0.64 12.05 2.62
C VAL A 577 1.52 13.27 2.89
N CYS A 578 0.93 14.46 3.05
CA CYS A 578 1.68 15.68 3.32
C CYS A 578 2.10 15.85 4.79
N GLU A 579 1.44 15.17 5.73
CA GLU A 579 1.91 15.06 7.11
C GLU A 579 3.12 14.10 7.20
N GLU A 580 3.02 12.91 6.61
CA GLU A 580 4.04 11.86 6.73
C GLU A 580 5.35 12.19 5.98
N VAL A 581 5.28 12.92 4.86
CA VAL A 581 6.45 13.16 3.99
C VAL A 581 7.56 13.96 4.67
N GLU A 582 7.22 14.92 5.54
CA GLU A 582 8.20 15.77 6.23
C GLU A 582 9.21 14.94 7.03
N SER A 583 8.71 13.93 7.76
CA SER A 583 9.53 13.03 8.56
C SER A 583 10.51 12.22 7.71
N VAL A 584 10.07 11.77 6.53
CA VAL A 584 10.91 10.97 5.62
C VAL A 584 11.95 11.83 4.91
N LEU A 585 11.59 13.04 4.49
CA LEU A 585 12.52 14.00 3.89
C LEU A 585 13.60 14.45 4.88
N ALA A 586 13.22 14.75 6.14
CA ALA A 586 14.16 15.06 7.20
C ALA A 586 15.12 13.89 7.50
N ARG A 587 14.60 12.66 7.66
CA ARG A 587 15.43 11.46 7.92
C ARG A 587 16.40 11.16 6.76
N THR A 588 16.03 11.45 5.52
CA THR A 588 16.86 11.20 4.33
C THR A 588 17.77 12.37 3.94
N GLY A 589 17.58 13.55 4.55
CA GLY A 589 18.28 14.78 4.22
C GLY A 589 18.07 15.20 2.77
N THR A 590 16.82 15.25 2.33
CA THR A 590 16.43 15.63 0.96
C THR A 590 15.26 16.62 0.96
N ARG A 591 15.18 17.47 -0.07
CA ARG A 591 14.10 18.46 -0.27
C ARG A 591 12.86 17.86 -0.91
N ARG A 592 13.02 16.82 -1.75
CA ARG A 592 11.95 16.16 -2.50
C ARG A 592 12.21 14.67 -2.66
N MET A 593 11.12 13.91 -2.81
CA MET A 593 11.12 12.52 -3.23
C MET A 593 10.47 12.37 -4.61
N ILE A 594 11.20 11.75 -5.54
CA ILE A 594 10.81 11.61 -6.95
C ILE A 594 10.74 10.12 -7.29
N MET A 595 9.64 9.67 -7.89
CA MET A 595 9.35 8.24 -8.10
C MET A 595 8.56 7.91 -9.37
N GLY A 596 8.66 6.65 -9.81
CA GLY A 596 7.91 6.08 -10.94
C GLY A 596 6.82 5.11 -10.46
N HIS A 597 6.74 3.92 -11.06
CA HIS A 597 5.97 2.74 -10.62
C HIS A 597 4.43 2.85 -10.61
N THR A 598 3.87 4.01 -10.30
CA THR A 598 2.43 4.27 -10.22
C THR A 598 2.03 5.32 -11.24
N PRO A 599 1.55 4.89 -12.42
CA PRO A 599 1.34 5.81 -13.53
C PRO A 599 0.10 6.69 -13.31
N ASP A 600 0.25 8.00 -13.54
CA ASP A 600 -0.85 8.84 -13.98
C ASP A 600 -0.76 9.03 -15.50
N PHE A 601 -1.67 8.42 -16.25
CA PHE A 601 -1.59 8.40 -17.71
C PHE A 601 -1.75 9.78 -18.39
N ASN A 602 -1.99 10.86 -17.65
CA ASN A 602 -2.26 12.19 -18.17
C ASN A 602 -1.15 13.21 -17.88
N ASN A 603 -0.54 13.17 -16.69
CA ASN A 603 0.43 14.18 -16.24
C ASN A 603 1.41 13.65 -15.20
N ILE A 604 2.60 14.24 -15.13
CA ILE A 604 3.48 14.14 -13.95
C ILE A 604 2.75 14.79 -12.76
N VAL A 605 2.63 14.06 -11.64
CA VAL A 605 1.88 14.51 -10.46
C VAL A 605 2.82 15.13 -9.43
N SER A 606 2.54 16.37 -9.03
CA SER A 606 3.20 17.09 -7.94
C SER A 606 2.26 17.13 -6.73
N ARG A 607 2.73 16.70 -5.55
CA ARG A 607 1.97 16.70 -4.29
C ARG A 607 2.73 17.44 -3.19
N CYS A 608 2.02 17.91 -2.16
CA CYS A 608 2.64 18.52 -0.98
C CYS A 608 3.62 19.67 -1.32
N ASN A 609 3.17 20.62 -2.15
CA ASN A 609 4.00 21.72 -2.67
C ASN A 609 5.28 21.24 -3.40
N GLY A 610 5.17 20.13 -4.14
CA GLY A 610 6.27 19.51 -4.89
C GLY A 610 7.26 18.72 -4.04
N LYS A 611 6.97 18.44 -2.76
CA LYS A 611 7.81 17.55 -1.94
C LYS A 611 7.77 16.09 -2.42
N ILE A 612 6.68 15.70 -3.08
CA ILE A 612 6.53 14.42 -3.78
C ILE A 612 6.27 14.71 -5.24
N ILE A 613 6.99 14.02 -6.13
CA ILE A 613 6.80 14.09 -7.57
C ILE A 613 6.74 12.67 -8.14
N ILE A 614 5.65 12.34 -8.81
CA ILE A 614 5.43 11.04 -9.46
C ILE A 614 5.57 11.25 -10.96
N ILE A 615 6.62 10.66 -11.55
CA ILE A 615 7.07 10.89 -12.94
C ILE A 615 6.75 9.73 -13.88
N ASP A 616 6.19 8.63 -13.36
CA ASP A 616 5.60 7.61 -14.23
C ASP A 616 4.26 8.12 -14.77
N THR A 617 4.17 8.13 -16.08
CA THR A 617 2.99 8.53 -16.85
C THR A 617 2.55 7.44 -17.83
N GLY A 618 3.10 6.22 -17.70
CA GLY A 618 2.83 5.11 -18.62
C GLY A 618 3.32 5.38 -20.05
N ILE A 619 4.53 5.94 -20.20
CA ILE A 619 5.07 6.39 -21.50
C ILE A 619 5.29 5.26 -22.52
N SER A 620 5.37 4.00 -22.09
CA SER A 620 5.45 2.84 -22.98
C SER A 620 4.15 2.62 -23.74
N HIS A 621 4.22 2.26 -25.03
CA HIS A 621 3.06 1.88 -25.85
C HIS A 621 2.22 0.75 -25.22
N ALA A 622 2.77 -0.04 -24.28
CA ALA A 622 2.03 -1.06 -23.53
C ALA A 622 0.99 -0.49 -22.55
N TYR A 623 1.11 0.79 -22.18
CA TYR A 623 0.15 1.53 -21.35
C TYR A 623 -0.54 2.65 -22.13
N GLY A 624 0.22 3.39 -22.96
CA GLY A 624 -0.32 4.42 -23.85
C GLY A 624 -0.66 5.76 -23.18
N GLY A 625 -0.01 6.09 -22.06
CA GLY A 625 -0.13 7.41 -21.43
C GLY A 625 0.73 8.48 -22.12
N VAL A 626 0.69 9.71 -21.60
CA VAL A 626 1.40 10.84 -22.22
C VAL A 626 2.92 10.69 -22.14
N LEU A 627 3.64 11.05 -23.20
CA LEU A 627 5.10 11.15 -23.14
C LEU A 627 5.50 12.32 -22.23
N SER A 628 6.35 12.07 -21.24
CA SER A 628 6.81 13.13 -20.33
C SER A 628 8.21 12.90 -19.77
N ALA A 629 8.85 13.98 -19.31
CA ALA A 629 10.07 13.98 -18.50
C ALA A 629 9.99 15.06 -17.43
N LEU A 630 10.62 14.85 -16.28
CA LEU A 630 10.84 15.88 -15.28
C LEU A 630 12.14 16.63 -15.59
N SER A 631 12.14 17.96 -15.54
CA SER A 631 13.33 18.81 -15.60
C SER A 631 13.42 19.66 -14.35
N ILE A 632 14.61 19.72 -13.75
CA ILE A 632 14.92 20.50 -12.56
C ILE A 632 16.14 21.36 -12.87
N HIS A 633 15.96 22.68 -12.84
CA HIS A 633 17.06 23.63 -12.89
C HIS A 633 17.33 24.17 -11.50
N TYR A 634 18.57 24.04 -11.06
CA TYR A 634 19.08 24.59 -9.82
C TYR A 634 20.09 25.69 -10.13
N THR A 635 20.00 26.82 -9.45
CA THR A 635 20.96 27.92 -9.54
C THR A 635 21.32 28.44 -8.16
N LEU A 636 22.61 28.72 -7.95
CA LEU A 636 23.11 29.40 -6.76
C LEU A 636 23.86 30.66 -7.22
N GLU A 637 23.24 31.81 -7.03
CA GLU A 637 23.72 33.10 -7.54
C GLU A 637 24.28 33.97 -6.41
N PRO A 638 25.48 34.53 -6.55
CA PRO A 638 26.03 35.42 -5.53
C PRO A 638 25.28 36.76 -5.53
N ILE A 639 24.79 37.17 -4.37
CA ILE A 639 24.11 38.47 -4.19
C ILE A 639 24.83 39.34 -3.15
N GLY A 640 24.66 40.65 -3.28
CA GLY A 640 25.27 41.65 -2.39
C GLY A 640 26.80 41.70 -2.46
N GLU A 641 27.41 42.42 -1.52
CA GLU A 641 28.86 42.61 -1.45
C GLU A 641 29.62 41.28 -1.21
N PRO A 642 30.88 41.16 -1.66
CA PRO A 642 31.73 39.97 -1.48
C PRO A 642 31.78 39.46 -0.03
N GLU A 643 31.91 40.39 0.93
CA GLU A 643 32.08 40.14 2.36
C GLU A 643 30.86 39.46 3.01
N GLY A 644 29.65 39.75 2.52
CA GLY A 644 28.41 39.24 3.11
C GLY A 644 28.12 37.77 2.84
N LYS A 645 28.85 37.12 1.92
CA LYS A 645 28.69 35.71 1.53
C LYS A 645 27.24 35.25 1.29
N ARG A 646 26.37 36.16 0.82
CA ARG A 646 24.95 35.90 0.53
C ARG A 646 24.77 35.29 -0.86
N TRP A 647 23.85 34.34 -0.98
CA TRP A 647 23.51 33.70 -2.23
C TRP A 647 21.98 33.61 -2.37
N LEU A 648 21.48 33.79 -3.59
CA LEU A 648 20.13 33.42 -3.97
C LEU A 648 20.17 31.97 -4.47
N GLU A 649 19.52 31.07 -3.74
CA GLU A 649 19.29 29.70 -4.17
C GLU A 649 17.90 29.62 -4.81
N THR A 650 17.86 29.24 -6.10
CA THR A 650 16.60 29.04 -6.83
C THR A 650 16.57 27.63 -7.41
N GLU A 651 15.43 26.96 -7.26
CA GLU A 651 15.16 25.64 -7.82
C GLU A 651 13.83 25.68 -8.57
N VAL A 652 13.85 25.40 -9.87
CA VAL A 652 12.67 25.37 -10.74
C VAL A 652 12.43 23.94 -11.23
N VAL A 653 11.28 23.38 -10.85
CA VAL A 653 10.83 22.04 -11.23
C VAL A 653 9.78 22.16 -12.32
N SER A 654 9.93 21.43 -13.42
CA SER A 654 9.00 21.44 -14.55
C SER A 654 8.71 20.04 -15.08
N ALA A 655 7.46 19.76 -15.41
CA ALA A 655 7.09 18.68 -16.31
C ALA A 655 7.29 19.13 -17.76
N LEU A 656 7.98 18.32 -18.55
CA LEU A 656 8.17 18.50 -19.99
C LEU A 656 7.31 17.47 -20.73
N TYR A 657 6.58 17.94 -21.74
CA TYR A 657 5.80 17.12 -22.67
C TYR A 657 6.18 17.53 -24.11
N PRO A 658 5.79 16.77 -25.16
CA PRO A 658 6.10 17.12 -26.54
C PRO A 658 5.56 18.48 -27.00
N ASP A 659 4.48 18.96 -26.38
CA ASP A 659 3.70 20.13 -26.79
C ASP A 659 3.70 21.29 -25.77
N ARG A 660 4.06 21.03 -24.50
CA ARG A 660 4.01 22.02 -23.41
C ARG A 660 5.07 21.78 -22.33
N ARG A 661 5.27 22.80 -21.49
CA ARG A 661 6.07 22.74 -20.26
C ARG A 661 5.24 23.32 -19.11
N ASP A 662 5.02 22.51 -18.09
CA ASP A 662 4.24 22.89 -16.91
C ASP A 662 5.19 23.04 -15.70
N VAL A 663 5.16 24.18 -15.02
CA VAL A 663 5.99 24.40 -13.81
C VAL A 663 5.28 23.80 -12.60
N LEU A 664 5.94 22.86 -11.92
CA LEU A 664 5.36 22.08 -10.81
C LEU A 664 5.66 22.67 -9.43
N ALA A 665 6.83 23.30 -9.29
CA ALA A 665 7.28 23.97 -8.07
C ALA A 665 8.40 24.98 -8.42
N ILE A 666 8.46 26.06 -7.65
CA ILE A 666 9.59 26.98 -7.60
C ILE A 666 9.91 27.19 -6.12
N ASP A 667 11.13 26.87 -5.72
CA ASP A 667 11.66 27.25 -4.40
C ASP A 667 12.75 28.29 -4.59
N GLU A 668 12.66 29.40 -3.87
CA GLU A 668 13.66 30.47 -3.86
C GLU A 668 13.91 30.92 -2.43
N ARG A 669 15.18 31.00 -2.03
CA ARG A 669 15.58 31.50 -0.71
C ARG A 669 16.97 32.16 -0.75
N GLU A 670 17.16 33.13 0.12
CA GLU A 670 18.51 33.61 0.41
C GLU A 670 19.20 32.69 1.43
N ILE A 671 20.47 32.40 1.21
CA ILE A 671 21.34 31.68 2.15
C ILE A 671 22.67 32.41 2.34
N VAL A 672 23.35 32.17 3.46
CA VAL A 672 24.67 32.74 3.79
C VAL A 672 25.66 31.61 3.95
N GLY A 673 26.83 31.70 3.32
CA GLY A 673 27.89 30.71 3.51
C GLY A 673 28.94 30.67 2.40
N ASP A 674 29.93 29.79 2.58
CA ASP A 674 31.07 29.66 1.67
C ASP A 674 30.91 28.46 0.74
N PHE A 675 30.25 28.69 -0.40
CA PHE A 675 29.87 27.65 -1.37
C PHE A 675 30.70 27.71 -2.65
N ILE A 676 31.92 28.25 -2.59
CA ILE A 676 32.82 28.30 -3.74
C ILE A 676 33.25 26.87 -4.12
N VAL A 677 33.05 26.52 -5.40
CA VAL A 677 33.32 25.18 -5.99
C VAL A 677 34.74 25.11 -6.57
#